data_AF-A0A254SAT2-F1
#
_entry.id   AF-A0A254SAT2-F1
#
_cell.length_a   1.000
_cell.length_b   1.000
_cell.length_c   1.000
_cell.angle_alpha   90.00
_cell.angle_beta   90.00
_cell.angle_gamma   90.00
#
_symmetry.space_group_name_H-M   'P 1'
#
loop_
_entity.id
_entity.type
_entity.pdbx_description
1 polymer ?
#
loop_
_entity_poly.entity_id
_entity_poly.type
_entity_poly.pdbx_seq_one_letter_code
_entity_poly.pdbx_strand_id
1 'polypeptide(L)'
;MKRTTCPGEVPYYIAVFLTSFMQLGLFIHFQRWITFNSEGTRFFWLSLLLQFAMFSPSIIMMHVASYFAGRFPKSKVMGWTSIGMSVSVLLIAFFFGERLDFGAFALLFLYGIFLSIFNPAKIGLMKEITDGKDLVKINAKHLIFMALGITIISFLTFDYSPNDSSTISYSILPFILSAVGLVAAISSFCIRICKQNKFVKLRSPRRNFASTWSNPMLKLSMLGIAAFWSVTQFLIMISQNMTGTQSTTLFQWTFIFTGIGYIIGAISAAKSSKNFVETGLIPLAAIASSITMVVTPFINNQYVLAFLYAFIAFWAGSAFVILRTVIQNVTRPDTSGRIHAVSFMIQMSFLFILLGFQVILFLMTELSLHKQLFFLAVILALTFVFTLKRTPMTLLRAGLRFAFSFVFRYKVKVHGIQNMPESGPLLLVGPHYSFIDWAVLQMASPRPLLIASNRNTFADWYLRWFAHGKSVIDINRRDPSEAMEKIHEALLKGEAVVIFPEGEVSKTPFVSKFSLDYTKAIEGTEAQIVPFYIQGLWGSRYSHASECVNRPQYFNRVISVGFGKALPATTPENVIRKDLQNLGTDIWNMAMDHSASIIPLWYRAMRKRRSRPILIDPAGRHVNGYEMIRLCHHFSKKIKSLTKNDQNVGFMLPTSRDAALGIMSILGCGKTTVNLNYTSPVDTLIGCIDKAELSTIVTSHAFFDKLCGKNPDFKQLAEKCQMFYIDEEEQKISTFCRLLESFIVLTFPKKLLRDLWFTTAKLSDDAVILFSSGSEGTPKGVELTHKNVISNAQQGDHVIRLCRTDVMTSLLPLFHSFGFTMTFMMPLLDGVPMVLCPDPTDIKTLARVCAEYKATILMGTPTFLRAIAINRWVHPMCLDSLRYVIAGAEKLRPEMRETFKLKFGKDIYEGYGCTELTPLATLNAPNVLLDDFLTMEKCSDPSSIGMVVPGSTGAIINPETNEFLAPGEEGMLVITGPQVMKGYLRDEAKTDAVIFEVDGRRWYKTGDKCTITEDGFVKILGRYSRFAKLGGEMISLTAVELRIAETGILGDHEFAITAVPDSVKGERIVLLVKGDATLDTEEISRSLRKSGIPPLMQPGSVFGVEAIPKLGSGKWDFNGMKKLATELVEKK
;
A
#
# COMPACT_ATOMS: atom_id res chain seq x y z
N MET A 1 -11.81 12.57 -1.75
CA MET A 1 -11.43 14.00 -1.80
C MET A 1 -11.77 14.58 -3.17
N LYS A 2 -12.85 15.38 -3.27
CA LYS A 2 -13.23 16.13 -4.49
C LYS A 2 -12.14 17.19 -4.75
N ARG A 3 -11.50 17.17 -5.92
CA ARG A 3 -10.59 18.24 -6.38
C ARG A 3 -11.43 19.44 -6.80
N THR A 4 -11.62 20.40 -5.90
CA THR A 4 -12.10 21.74 -6.27
C THR A 4 -10.96 22.45 -7.00
N THR A 5 -11.04 22.57 -8.32
CA THR A 5 -10.17 23.45 -9.11
C THR A 5 -10.37 24.87 -8.60
N CYS A 6 -9.32 25.51 -8.09
CA CYS A 6 -9.39 26.91 -7.69
C CYS A 6 -9.83 27.77 -8.90
N PRO A 7 -10.75 28.73 -8.72
CA PRO A 7 -11.41 29.47 -9.82
C PRO A 7 -10.50 30.36 -10.69
N GLY A 8 -9.17 30.28 -10.55
CA GLY A 8 -8.17 30.99 -11.36
C GLY A 8 -7.13 30.10 -12.06
N GLU A 9 -7.20 28.77 -11.92
CA GLU A 9 -6.15 27.86 -12.42
C GLU A 9 -6.18 27.71 -13.96
N VAL A 10 -7.38 27.54 -14.55
CA VAL A 10 -7.58 27.40 -16.00
C VAL A 10 -7.16 28.65 -16.80
N PRO A 11 -7.66 29.86 -16.48
CA PRO A 11 -7.26 31.08 -17.22
C PRO A 11 -5.75 31.35 -17.13
N TYR A 12 -5.11 30.98 -16.02
CA TYR A 12 -3.65 31.06 -15.88
C TYR A 12 -2.91 30.19 -16.90
N TYR A 13 -3.29 28.92 -17.07
CA TYR A 13 -2.61 28.05 -18.04
C TYR A 13 -2.83 28.48 -19.49
N ILE A 14 -4.02 28.99 -19.82
CA ILE A 14 -4.30 29.56 -21.15
C ILE A 14 -3.36 30.75 -21.41
N ALA A 15 -3.23 31.67 -20.44
CA ALA A 15 -2.30 32.79 -20.56
C ALA A 15 -0.83 32.33 -20.71
N VAL A 16 -0.39 31.33 -19.94
CA VAL A 16 0.97 30.75 -20.06
C VAL A 16 1.20 30.14 -21.44
N PHE A 17 0.24 29.38 -21.96
CA PHE A 17 0.32 28.76 -23.28
C PHE A 17 0.45 29.81 -24.39
N LEU A 18 -0.48 30.77 -24.43
CA LEU A 18 -0.55 31.78 -25.48
C LEU A 18 0.66 32.73 -25.45
N THR A 19 1.13 33.12 -24.26
CA THR A 19 2.33 33.97 -24.17
C THR A 19 3.60 33.24 -24.60
N SER A 20 3.73 31.94 -24.31
CA SER A 20 4.88 31.14 -24.74
C SER A 20 4.84 30.88 -26.25
N PHE A 21 3.65 30.63 -26.80
CA PHE A 21 3.39 30.52 -28.23
C PHE A 21 3.79 31.81 -28.96
N MET A 22 3.34 32.96 -28.45
CA MET A 22 3.67 34.27 -29.01
C MET A 22 5.16 34.57 -28.95
N GLN A 23 5.82 34.31 -27.81
CA GLN A 23 7.25 34.55 -27.63
C GLN A 23 8.09 33.76 -28.63
N LEU A 24 7.84 32.46 -28.78
CA LEU A 24 8.61 31.64 -29.71
C LEU A 24 8.24 31.93 -31.16
N GLY A 25 6.98 32.20 -31.47
CA GLY A 25 6.57 32.60 -32.82
C GLY A 25 7.27 33.86 -33.31
N LEU A 26 7.39 34.86 -32.44
CA LEU A 26 8.10 36.10 -32.74
C LEU A 26 9.61 35.84 -32.94
N PHE A 27 10.20 35.00 -32.09
CA PHE A 27 11.60 34.59 -32.24
C PHE A 27 11.85 33.86 -33.57
N ILE A 28 11.00 32.89 -33.94
CA ILE A 28 11.10 32.14 -35.20
C ILE A 28 10.96 33.09 -36.40
N HIS A 29 9.99 34.02 -36.35
CA HIS A 29 9.76 34.99 -37.41
C HIS A 29 11.03 35.80 -37.72
N PHE A 30 11.61 36.45 -36.71
CA PHE A 30 12.83 37.24 -36.89
C PHE A 30 14.06 36.39 -37.17
N GLN A 31 14.18 35.19 -36.59
CA GLN A 31 15.31 34.32 -36.91
C GLN A 31 15.29 33.91 -38.39
N ARG A 32 14.11 33.60 -38.94
CA ARG A 32 13.93 33.31 -40.37
C ARG A 32 14.19 34.54 -41.24
N TRP A 33 13.72 35.71 -40.82
CA TRP A 33 14.05 36.99 -41.47
C TRP A 33 15.56 37.18 -41.63
N ILE A 34 16.33 36.94 -40.55
CA ILE A 34 17.80 37.03 -40.56
C ILE A 34 18.41 36.00 -41.51
N THR A 35 17.92 34.76 -41.50
CA THR A 35 18.39 33.69 -42.40
C THR A 35 18.22 34.04 -43.88
N PHE A 36 17.10 34.68 -44.25
CA PHE A 36 16.84 35.02 -45.66
C PHE A 36 17.60 36.27 -46.13
N ASN A 37 17.96 37.18 -45.21
CA ASN A 37 18.53 38.49 -45.56
C ASN A 37 20.01 38.66 -45.24
N SER A 38 20.65 37.68 -44.59
CA SER A 38 22.06 37.79 -44.21
C SER A 38 22.78 36.44 -44.18
N GLU A 39 24.02 36.42 -44.67
CA GLU A 39 24.92 35.26 -44.65
C GLU A 39 26.24 35.58 -43.91
N GLY A 40 27.00 34.54 -43.58
CA GLY A 40 28.33 34.66 -42.96
C GLY A 40 28.30 35.32 -41.57
N THR A 41 29.31 36.14 -41.26
CA THR A 41 29.48 36.76 -39.93
C THR A 41 28.33 37.70 -39.55
N ARG A 42 27.65 38.31 -40.54
CA ARG A 42 26.53 39.24 -40.31
C ARG A 42 25.28 38.53 -39.77
N PHE A 43 24.98 37.32 -40.26
CA PHE A 43 23.92 36.46 -39.74
C PHE A 43 24.09 36.21 -38.24
N PHE A 44 25.31 35.87 -37.84
CA PHE A 44 25.64 35.54 -36.47
C PHE A 44 25.46 36.73 -35.52
N TRP A 45 25.94 37.92 -35.90
CA TRP A 45 25.76 39.14 -35.11
C TRP A 45 24.30 39.55 -34.97
N LEU A 46 23.50 39.47 -36.05
CA LEU A 46 22.07 39.78 -36.02
C LEU A 46 21.29 38.78 -35.16
N SER A 47 21.64 37.49 -35.17
CA SER A 47 21.02 36.47 -34.31
C SER A 47 21.37 36.69 -32.82
N LEU A 48 22.61 37.11 -32.52
CA LEU A 48 22.97 37.53 -31.17
C LEU A 48 22.19 38.77 -30.74
N LEU A 49 22.02 39.75 -31.64
CA LEU A 49 21.30 41.00 -31.37
C LEU A 49 19.79 40.74 -31.17
N LEU A 50 19.21 39.74 -31.85
CA LEU A 50 17.83 39.28 -31.63
C LEU A 50 17.66 38.76 -30.19
N GLN A 51 18.56 37.90 -29.73
CA GLN A 51 18.54 37.41 -28.34
C GLN A 51 18.75 38.56 -27.34
N PHE A 52 19.65 39.49 -27.65
CA PHE A 52 19.86 40.68 -26.83
C PHE A 52 18.60 41.53 -26.72
N ALA A 53 17.93 41.85 -27.83
CA ALA A 53 16.73 42.67 -27.86
C ALA A 53 15.60 42.05 -27.02
N MET A 54 15.38 40.74 -27.14
CA MET A 54 14.30 40.07 -26.42
C MET A 54 14.59 39.85 -24.93
N PHE A 55 15.83 39.53 -24.54
CA PHE A 55 16.14 39.04 -23.20
C PHE A 55 16.92 40.01 -22.29
N SER A 56 17.73 40.91 -22.85
CA SER A 56 18.50 41.89 -22.05
C SER A 56 17.63 42.82 -21.19
N PRO A 57 16.38 43.18 -21.56
CA PRO A 57 15.52 43.97 -20.68
C PRO A 57 15.30 43.32 -19.31
N SER A 58 15.36 41.98 -19.21
CA SER A 58 15.23 41.27 -17.92
C SER A 58 16.37 41.55 -16.94
N ILE A 59 17.54 41.95 -17.43
CA ILE A 59 18.67 42.34 -16.60
C ILE A 59 18.45 43.76 -16.06
N ILE A 60 18.07 44.68 -16.96
CA ILE A 60 17.92 46.11 -16.65
C ILE A 60 16.68 46.34 -15.77
N MET A 61 15.57 45.68 -16.10
CA MET A 61 14.25 45.89 -15.47
C MET A 61 14.06 45.09 -14.18
N MET A 62 15.07 44.36 -13.67
CA MET A 62 14.95 43.53 -12.46
C MET A 62 14.30 44.29 -11.28
N HIS A 63 14.67 45.55 -11.08
CA HIS A 63 14.17 46.37 -9.96
C HIS A 63 12.74 46.85 -10.18
N VAL A 64 12.37 47.22 -11.41
CA VAL A 64 11.01 47.59 -11.81
C VAL A 64 10.09 46.37 -11.70
N ALA A 65 10.49 45.24 -12.28
CA ALA A 65 9.74 43.99 -12.23
C ALA A 65 9.52 43.52 -10.77
N SER A 66 10.54 43.66 -9.92
CA SER A 66 10.44 43.39 -8.47
C SER A 66 9.38 44.25 -7.78
N TYR A 67 9.30 45.53 -8.15
CA TYR A 67 8.34 46.47 -7.57
C TYR A 67 6.91 46.18 -8.04
N PHE A 68 6.70 46.03 -9.34
CA PHE A 68 5.36 45.75 -9.88
C PHE A 68 4.80 44.42 -9.36
N ALA A 69 5.60 43.35 -9.38
CA ALA A 69 5.18 42.02 -8.90
C ALA A 69 5.01 41.93 -7.36
N GLY A 70 5.52 42.89 -6.60
CA GLY A 70 5.38 42.97 -5.15
C GLY A 70 4.27 43.92 -4.67
N ARG A 71 4.07 45.04 -5.36
CA ARG A 71 3.11 46.09 -4.97
C ARG A 71 1.70 45.84 -5.48
N PHE A 72 1.56 45.39 -6.72
CA PHE A 72 0.26 45.22 -7.38
C PHE A 72 -0.15 43.75 -7.42
N PRO A 73 -1.46 43.46 -7.54
CA PRO A 73 -1.92 42.09 -7.76
C PRO A 73 -1.25 41.48 -8.99
N LYS A 74 -0.60 40.31 -8.82
CA LYS A 74 0.20 39.67 -9.87
C LYS A 74 -0.62 39.35 -11.13
N SER A 75 -1.90 39.00 -10.97
CA SER A 75 -2.86 38.82 -12.07
C SER A 75 -3.06 40.08 -12.93
N LYS A 76 -3.22 41.25 -12.29
CA LYS A 76 -3.32 42.54 -12.99
C LYS A 76 -2.02 42.91 -13.69
N VAL A 77 -0.88 42.70 -13.04
CA VAL A 77 0.44 42.92 -13.64
C VAL A 77 0.61 42.07 -14.90
N MET A 78 0.21 40.79 -14.84
CA MET A 78 0.21 39.92 -16.02
C MET A 78 -0.70 40.43 -17.13
N GLY A 79 -1.91 40.91 -16.81
CA GLY A 79 -2.83 41.49 -17.78
C GLY A 79 -2.28 42.74 -18.46
N TRP A 80 -1.81 43.73 -17.69
CA TRP A 80 -1.26 44.98 -18.23
C TRP A 80 -0.03 44.75 -19.11
N THR A 81 0.88 43.89 -18.66
CA THR A 81 2.09 43.57 -19.45
C THR A 81 1.75 42.76 -20.68
N SER A 82 0.74 41.87 -20.64
CA SER A 82 0.26 41.16 -21.82
C SER A 82 -0.33 42.11 -22.86
N ILE A 83 -1.10 43.14 -22.46
CA ILE A 83 -1.56 44.19 -23.39
C ILE A 83 -0.36 44.88 -24.04
N GLY A 84 0.63 45.29 -23.24
CA GLY A 84 1.86 45.92 -23.75
C GLY A 84 2.61 45.05 -24.75
N MET A 85 2.70 43.74 -24.50
CA MET A 85 3.28 42.77 -25.43
C MET A 85 2.48 42.69 -26.74
N SER A 86 1.16 42.61 -26.69
CA SER A 86 0.31 42.56 -27.89
C SER A 86 0.42 43.83 -28.72
N VAL A 87 0.42 45.00 -28.09
CA VAL A 87 0.63 46.29 -28.78
C VAL A 87 2.00 46.33 -29.44
N SER A 88 3.04 45.84 -28.75
CA SER A 88 4.40 45.76 -29.32
C SER A 88 4.42 44.87 -30.57
N VAL A 89 3.76 43.70 -30.53
CA VAL A 89 3.65 42.78 -31.68
C VAL A 89 2.81 43.38 -32.82
N LEU A 90 1.75 44.13 -32.50
CA LEU A 90 0.96 44.84 -33.51
C LEU A 90 1.78 45.90 -34.23
N LEU A 91 2.59 46.67 -33.50
CA LEU A 91 3.50 47.66 -34.08
C LEU A 91 4.58 46.97 -34.94
N ILE A 92 5.12 45.83 -34.49
CA ILE A 92 6.04 45.00 -35.28
C ILE A 92 5.38 44.58 -36.60
N ALA A 93 4.13 44.10 -36.55
CA ALA A 93 3.37 43.69 -37.73
C ALA A 93 3.17 44.85 -38.72
N PHE A 94 2.83 46.04 -38.22
CA PHE A 94 2.66 47.25 -39.03
C PHE A 94 3.97 47.68 -39.71
N PHE A 95 5.07 47.76 -38.95
CA PHE A 95 6.39 48.15 -39.49
C PHE A 95 6.90 47.15 -40.53
N PHE A 96 6.64 45.85 -40.36
CA PHE A 96 6.95 44.85 -41.39
C PHE A 96 6.07 45.01 -42.64
N GLY A 97 4.80 45.37 -42.48
CA GLY A 97 3.89 45.66 -43.61
C GLY A 97 4.40 46.81 -44.49
N GLU A 98 4.97 47.84 -43.86
CA GLU A 98 5.58 49.01 -44.52
C GLU A 98 7.04 48.78 -44.96
N ARG A 99 7.56 47.54 -44.88
CA ARG A 99 8.95 47.17 -45.23
C ARG A 99 10.04 47.91 -44.40
N LEU A 100 9.71 48.35 -43.19
CA LEU A 100 10.62 48.98 -42.22
C LEU A 100 11.21 47.94 -41.24
N ASP A 101 11.90 46.94 -41.78
CA ASP A 101 12.30 45.73 -41.03
C ASP A 101 13.20 46.02 -39.82
N PHE A 102 14.13 46.96 -39.92
CA PHE A 102 14.97 47.36 -38.78
C PHE A 102 14.18 48.09 -37.68
N GLY A 103 13.13 48.82 -38.05
CA GLY A 103 12.21 49.43 -37.09
C GLY A 103 11.40 48.37 -36.33
N ALA A 104 10.91 47.35 -37.06
CA ALA A 104 10.28 46.17 -36.46
C ALA A 104 11.25 45.43 -35.54
N PHE A 105 12.52 45.29 -35.93
CA PHE A 105 13.55 44.67 -35.12
C PHE A 105 13.80 45.44 -33.81
N ALA A 106 13.86 46.77 -33.85
CA ALA A 106 14.05 47.59 -32.64
C ALA A 106 12.88 47.44 -31.64
N LEU A 107 11.65 47.26 -32.13
CA LEU A 107 10.46 47.07 -31.31
C LEU A 107 10.46 45.75 -30.50
N LEU A 108 11.33 44.79 -30.83
CA LEU A 108 11.55 43.60 -29.99
C LEU A 108 12.05 43.95 -28.60
N PHE A 109 12.81 45.04 -28.46
CA PHE A 109 13.26 45.52 -27.15
C PHE A 109 12.09 45.97 -26.29
N LEU A 110 11.10 46.65 -26.88
CA LEU A 110 9.88 47.05 -26.19
C LEU A 110 9.07 45.83 -25.73
N TYR A 111 8.92 44.82 -26.60
CA TYR A 111 8.33 43.53 -26.22
C TYR A 111 9.07 42.89 -25.04
N GLY A 112 10.41 42.89 -25.08
CA GLY A 112 11.27 42.37 -24.02
C GLY A 112 11.10 43.09 -22.67
N ILE A 113 10.87 44.41 -22.66
CA ILE A 113 10.55 45.18 -21.44
C ILE A 113 9.28 44.63 -20.78
N PHE A 114 8.19 44.46 -21.53
CA PHE A 114 6.95 43.94 -20.95
C PHE A 114 7.10 42.49 -20.51
N LEU A 115 7.80 41.65 -21.29
CA LEU A 115 8.09 40.26 -20.94
C LEU A 115 8.88 40.15 -19.62
N SER A 116 9.82 41.07 -19.37
CA SER A 116 10.64 41.10 -18.15
C SER A 116 9.81 41.33 -16.87
N ILE A 117 8.72 42.09 -16.97
CA ILE A 117 7.81 42.37 -15.86
C ILE A 117 6.77 41.25 -15.73
N PHE A 118 6.31 40.70 -16.86
CA PHE A 118 5.34 39.59 -16.91
C PHE A 118 5.87 38.32 -16.23
N ASN A 119 7.11 37.94 -16.51
CA ASN A 119 7.69 36.66 -16.08
C ASN A 119 7.76 36.47 -14.54
N PRO A 120 8.25 37.44 -13.74
CA PRO A 120 8.24 37.33 -12.28
C PRO A 120 6.82 37.31 -11.67
N ALA A 121 5.88 38.06 -12.25
CA ALA A 121 4.47 38.04 -11.83
C ALA A 121 3.83 36.67 -12.11
N LYS A 122 4.06 36.11 -13.31
CA LYS A 122 3.62 34.78 -13.74
C LYS A 122 4.06 33.69 -12.76
N ILE A 123 5.35 33.61 -12.43
CA ILE A 123 5.85 32.57 -11.52
C ILE A 123 5.39 32.82 -10.08
N GLY A 124 5.39 34.06 -9.61
CA GLY A 124 4.96 34.39 -8.26
C GLY A 124 3.48 34.07 -7.99
N LEU A 125 2.62 34.20 -9.00
CA LEU A 125 1.18 33.95 -8.89
C LEU A 125 0.86 32.47 -8.64
N MET A 126 1.69 31.53 -9.09
CA MET A 126 1.47 30.09 -8.87
C MET A 126 1.39 29.72 -7.38
N LYS A 127 2.21 30.37 -6.55
CA LYS A 127 2.19 30.16 -5.10
C LYS A 127 0.91 30.70 -4.46
N GLU A 128 0.33 31.76 -5.02
CA GLU A 128 -0.96 32.31 -4.58
C GLU A 128 -2.14 31.44 -5.02
N ILE A 129 -2.11 30.88 -6.23
CA ILE A 129 -3.16 29.98 -6.76
C ILE A 129 -3.34 28.74 -5.89
N THR A 130 -2.25 28.23 -5.34
CA THR A 130 -2.23 26.96 -4.61
C THR A 130 -2.14 27.13 -3.09
N ASP A 131 -2.08 28.38 -2.61
CA ASP A 131 -1.84 28.73 -1.21
C ASP A 131 -0.60 28.00 -0.62
N GLY A 132 0.44 27.84 -1.44
CA GLY A 132 1.68 27.14 -1.07
C GLY A 132 1.59 25.61 -1.04
N LYS A 133 0.44 25.00 -1.34
CA LYS A 133 0.29 23.53 -1.41
C LYS A 133 0.57 23.02 -2.83
N ASP A 134 0.92 21.75 -2.99
CA ASP A 134 1.03 21.10 -4.32
C ASP A 134 1.91 21.85 -5.36
N LEU A 135 2.92 22.60 -4.90
CA LEU A 135 3.73 23.48 -5.74
C LEU A 135 4.43 22.75 -6.90
N VAL A 136 4.82 21.49 -6.71
CA VAL A 136 5.42 20.68 -7.80
C VAL A 136 4.42 20.48 -8.94
N LYS A 137 3.14 20.21 -8.63
CA LYS A 137 2.12 19.92 -9.65
C LYS A 137 1.81 21.15 -10.50
N ILE A 138 1.68 22.33 -9.89
CA ILE A 138 1.44 23.57 -10.64
C ILE A 138 2.66 23.97 -11.48
N ASN A 139 3.89 23.76 -10.98
CA ASN A 139 5.11 23.97 -11.77
C ASN A 139 5.21 23.01 -12.96
N ALA A 140 4.86 21.73 -12.76
CA ALA A 140 4.83 20.74 -13.83
C ALA A 140 3.80 21.11 -14.91
N LYS A 141 2.57 21.46 -14.52
CA LYS A 141 1.55 21.93 -15.46
C LYS A 141 2.00 23.19 -16.21
N HIS A 142 2.56 24.17 -15.50
CA HIS A 142 3.10 25.38 -16.11
C HIS A 142 4.14 25.07 -17.19
N LEU A 143 5.09 24.17 -16.91
CA LEU A 143 6.09 23.75 -17.89
C LEU A 143 5.48 22.98 -19.07
N ILE A 144 4.47 22.13 -18.83
CA ILE A 144 3.75 21.41 -19.88
C ILE A 144 3.05 22.38 -20.83
N PHE A 145 2.29 23.36 -20.32
CA PHE A 145 1.60 24.34 -21.17
C PHE A 145 2.59 25.25 -21.92
N MET A 146 3.70 25.63 -21.30
CA MET A 146 4.78 26.36 -21.97
C MET A 146 5.40 25.54 -23.11
N ALA A 147 5.75 24.27 -22.85
CA ALA A 147 6.33 23.37 -23.85
C ALA A 147 5.36 23.04 -24.99
N LEU A 148 4.06 22.89 -24.70
CA LEU A 148 3.01 22.72 -25.70
C LEU A 148 2.91 23.96 -26.61
N GLY A 149 2.88 25.16 -26.03
CA GLY A 149 2.83 26.41 -26.82
C GLY A 149 4.02 26.52 -27.77
N ILE A 150 5.23 26.24 -27.27
CA ILE A 150 6.48 26.20 -28.04
C ILE A 150 6.40 25.14 -29.15
N THR A 151 6.00 23.91 -28.84
CA THR A 151 5.98 22.81 -29.81
C THR A 151 4.96 23.05 -30.93
N ILE A 152 3.79 23.58 -30.60
CA ILE A 152 2.72 23.84 -31.58
C ILE A 152 3.10 24.97 -32.52
N ILE A 153 3.64 26.10 -32.03
CA ILE A 153 4.07 27.17 -32.96
C ILE A 153 5.19 26.70 -33.87
N SER A 154 6.17 25.96 -33.35
CA SER A 154 7.24 25.37 -34.16
C SER A 154 6.70 24.42 -35.25
N PHE A 155 5.61 23.69 -34.96
CA PHE A 155 4.94 22.86 -35.95
C PHE A 155 4.15 23.68 -36.98
N LEU A 156 3.46 24.75 -36.56
CA LEU A 156 2.69 25.60 -37.46
C LEU A 156 3.58 26.45 -38.39
N THR A 157 4.77 26.84 -37.93
CA THR A 157 5.76 27.57 -38.72
C THR A 157 6.75 26.63 -39.41
N PHE A 158 6.32 25.41 -39.73
CA PHE A 158 7.20 24.36 -40.23
C PHE A 158 7.83 24.69 -41.59
N ASP A 159 6.98 25.04 -42.56
CA ASP A 159 7.33 25.40 -43.95
C ASP A 159 7.50 26.91 -44.12
N TYR A 160 7.73 27.62 -43.01
CA TYR A 160 7.70 29.08 -42.96
C TYR A 160 8.82 29.68 -43.81
N SER A 161 8.41 30.27 -44.92
CA SER A 161 9.26 30.78 -46.00
C SER A 161 8.62 32.06 -46.58
N PRO A 162 9.40 32.97 -47.21
CA PRO A 162 8.86 34.14 -47.87
C PRO A 162 8.06 33.78 -49.14
N ASN A 163 8.19 32.56 -49.65
CA ASN A 163 7.45 32.07 -50.82
C ASN A 163 6.02 31.63 -50.44
N ASP A 164 5.07 31.77 -51.38
CA ASP A 164 3.63 31.45 -51.22
C ASP A 164 3.30 29.98 -50.90
N SER A 165 4.30 29.10 -50.83
CA SER A 165 4.14 27.68 -50.52
C SER A 165 4.07 27.37 -49.01
N SER A 166 3.97 28.38 -48.15
CA SER A 166 3.94 28.21 -46.69
C SER A 166 2.51 28.10 -46.13
N THR A 167 2.30 27.27 -45.12
CA THR A 167 1.01 27.03 -44.46
C THR A 167 0.46 28.30 -43.81
N ILE A 168 1.37 29.18 -43.33
CA ILE A 168 1.05 30.51 -42.82
C ILE A 168 1.92 31.52 -43.55
N SER A 169 1.29 32.45 -44.26
CA SER A 169 1.99 33.51 -44.98
C SER A 169 2.92 34.31 -44.07
N TYR A 170 4.10 34.63 -44.61
CA TYR A 170 5.17 35.30 -43.89
C TYR A 170 4.74 36.66 -43.31
N SER A 171 3.96 37.45 -44.05
CA SER A 171 3.47 38.77 -43.64
C SER A 171 2.32 38.72 -42.61
N ILE A 172 1.60 37.60 -42.54
CA ILE A 172 0.38 37.48 -41.71
C ILE A 172 0.72 37.00 -40.28
N LEU A 173 1.80 36.24 -40.10
CA LEU A 173 2.15 35.65 -38.81
C LEU A 173 2.22 36.69 -37.66
N PRO A 174 2.89 37.86 -37.78
CA PRO A 174 2.90 38.86 -36.71
C PRO A 174 1.50 39.35 -36.30
N PHE A 175 0.55 39.46 -37.24
CA PHE A 175 -0.84 39.82 -36.93
C PHE A 175 -1.56 38.72 -36.14
N ILE A 176 -1.35 37.45 -36.51
CA ILE A 176 -1.87 36.30 -35.76
C ILE A 176 -1.30 36.31 -34.33
N LEU A 177 0.00 36.55 -34.18
CA LEU A 177 0.65 36.60 -32.87
C LEU A 177 0.12 37.76 -32.01
N SER A 178 -0.21 38.91 -32.60
CA SER A 178 -0.85 40.03 -31.91
C SER A 178 -2.24 39.66 -31.39
N ALA A 179 -3.07 39.01 -32.22
CA ALA A 179 -4.39 38.53 -31.80
C ALA A 179 -4.29 37.49 -30.66
N VAL A 180 -3.34 36.55 -30.76
CA VAL A 180 -3.03 35.58 -29.69
C VAL A 180 -2.62 36.30 -28.40
N GLY A 181 -1.81 37.36 -28.50
CA GLY A 181 -1.44 38.20 -27.36
C GLY A 181 -2.65 38.85 -26.69
N LEU A 182 -3.62 39.35 -27.46
CA LEU A 182 -4.84 39.95 -26.91
C LEU A 182 -5.67 38.93 -26.12
N VAL A 183 -5.82 37.71 -26.65
CA VAL A 183 -6.49 36.61 -25.94
C VAL A 183 -5.72 36.23 -24.66
N ALA A 184 -4.38 36.27 -24.69
CA ALA A 184 -3.55 36.05 -23.51
C ALA A 184 -3.76 37.12 -22.42
N ALA A 185 -3.95 38.39 -22.84
CA ALA A 185 -4.26 39.49 -21.94
C ALA A 185 -5.65 39.32 -21.29
N ILE A 186 -6.68 39.02 -22.09
CA ILE A 186 -8.04 38.73 -21.59
C ILE A 186 -7.99 37.58 -20.57
N SER A 187 -7.32 36.49 -20.92
CA SER A 187 -7.14 35.33 -20.04
C SER A 187 -6.46 35.70 -18.72
N SER A 188 -5.46 36.60 -18.76
CA SER A 188 -4.76 37.07 -17.56
C SER A 188 -5.67 37.90 -16.64
N PHE A 189 -6.57 38.73 -17.19
CA PHE A 189 -7.56 39.47 -16.39
C PHE A 189 -8.66 38.58 -15.81
N CYS A 190 -8.97 37.45 -16.43
CA CYS A 190 -9.93 36.48 -15.90
C CYS A 190 -9.42 35.73 -14.65
N ILE A 191 -8.15 35.90 -14.25
CA ILE A 191 -7.60 35.27 -13.04
C ILE A 191 -8.09 36.02 -11.79
N ARG A 192 -9.03 35.42 -11.05
CA ARG A 192 -9.74 36.06 -9.91
C ARG A 192 -8.92 36.24 -8.61
N ILE A 193 -7.65 35.85 -8.58
CA ILE A 193 -6.82 35.94 -7.37
C ILE A 193 -6.10 37.29 -7.33
N CYS A 194 -6.35 38.07 -6.28
CA CYS A 194 -5.76 39.39 -6.08
C CYS A 194 -5.28 39.57 -4.62
N LYS A 195 -4.04 39.15 -4.32
CA LYS A 195 -3.35 39.56 -3.07
C LYS A 195 -2.52 40.82 -3.36
N GLN A 196 -2.72 41.88 -2.57
CA GLN A 196 -2.01 43.15 -2.73
C GLN A 196 -1.23 43.49 -1.45
N ASN A 197 0.00 43.98 -1.60
CA ASN A 197 0.78 44.54 -0.49
C ASN A 197 1.08 46.02 -0.75
N LYS A 198 0.30 46.93 -0.14
CA LYS A 198 0.41 48.38 -0.34
C LYS A 198 1.70 48.98 0.22
N PHE A 199 2.39 48.28 1.11
CA PHE A 199 3.57 48.78 1.85
C PHE A 199 4.91 48.52 1.12
N VAL A 200 4.89 47.87 -0.04
CA VAL A 200 6.12 47.64 -0.82
C VAL A 200 6.54 48.94 -1.52
N LYS A 201 7.68 49.50 -1.10
CA LYS A 201 8.37 50.62 -1.74
C LYS A 201 9.35 50.14 -2.80
N LEU A 202 9.62 50.97 -3.81
CA LEU A 202 10.71 50.76 -4.77
C LEU A 202 12.04 50.83 -4.02
N ARG A 203 12.82 49.75 -4.03
CA ARG A 203 14.12 49.62 -3.34
C ARG A 203 15.27 49.65 -4.35
N SER A 204 16.47 49.98 -3.88
CA SER A 204 17.66 49.96 -4.72
C SER A 204 17.93 48.54 -5.29
N PRO A 205 18.38 48.43 -6.55
CA PRO A 205 18.68 47.14 -7.18
C PRO A 205 19.65 46.28 -6.35
N ARG A 206 20.71 46.91 -5.81
CA ARG A 206 21.73 46.27 -4.98
C ARG A 206 21.14 45.62 -3.73
N ARG A 207 20.16 46.27 -3.07
CA ARG A 207 19.52 45.74 -1.86
C ARG A 207 18.62 44.54 -2.17
N ASN A 208 17.88 44.58 -3.27
CA ASN A 208 17.05 43.46 -3.71
C ASN A 208 17.90 42.21 -4.04
N PHE A 209 19.00 42.41 -4.77
CA PHE A 209 19.96 41.35 -5.06
C PHE A 209 20.59 40.78 -3.78
N ALA A 210 21.19 41.63 -2.94
CA ALA A 210 21.89 41.19 -1.72
C ALA A 210 20.98 40.41 -0.77
N SER A 211 19.73 40.87 -0.58
CA SER A 211 18.76 40.18 0.29
C SER A 211 18.32 38.80 -0.23
N THR A 212 18.41 38.59 -1.54
CA THR A 212 18.04 37.32 -2.17
C THR A 212 19.24 36.38 -2.22
N TRP A 213 20.43 36.92 -2.47
CA TRP A 213 21.69 36.18 -2.61
C TRP A 213 22.27 35.69 -1.28
N SER A 214 21.85 36.27 -0.14
CA SER A 214 22.29 35.85 1.19
C SER A 214 21.79 34.46 1.60
N ASN A 215 20.67 33.99 1.04
CA ASN A 215 20.15 32.67 1.36
C ASN A 215 20.85 31.60 0.49
N PRO A 216 21.58 30.64 1.09
CA PRO A 216 22.38 29.66 0.33
C PRO A 216 21.52 28.74 -0.53
N MET A 217 20.30 28.39 -0.08
CA MET A 217 19.39 27.52 -0.82
C MET A 217 18.79 28.23 -2.05
N LEU A 218 18.45 29.52 -1.91
CA LEU A 218 18.02 30.35 -3.05
C LEU A 218 19.14 30.54 -4.06
N LYS A 219 20.35 30.88 -3.59
CA LYS A 219 21.54 31.05 -4.45
C LYS A 219 21.80 29.81 -5.30
N LEU A 220 21.81 28.63 -4.68
CA LEU A 220 22.06 27.36 -5.39
C LEU A 220 20.96 27.02 -6.39
N SER A 221 19.70 27.22 -5.99
CA SER A 221 18.58 26.90 -6.86
C SER A 221 18.55 27.83 -8.08
N MET A 222 18.89 29.11 -7.92
CA MET A 222 18.95 30.07 -9.03
C MET A 222 20.07 29.75 -10.03
N LEU A 223 21.26 29.39 -9.54
CA LEU A 223 22.37 28.96 -10.39
C LEU A 223 22.03 27.67 -11.16
N GLY A 224 21.38 26.70 -10.49
CA GLY A 224 20.91 25.48 -11.14
C GLY A 224 19.91 25.76 -12.26
N ILE A 225 18.92 26.64 -12.04
CA ILE A 225 17.95 27.02 -13.08
C ILE A 225 18.65 27.70 -14.26
N ALA A 226 19.62 28.58 -13.98
CA ALA A 226 20.39 29.25 -15.02
C ALA A 226 21.16 28.24 -15.89
N ALA A 227 21.82 27.25 -15.28
CA ALA A 227 22.55 26.21 -16.01
C ALA A 227 21.63 25.36 -16.92
N PHE A 228 20.49 24.88 -16.40
CA PHE A 228 19.53 24.13 -17.22
C PHE A 228 18.84 24.99 -18.29
N TRP A 229 18.65 26.28 -18.04
CA TRP A 229 18.10 27.22 -19.03
C TRP A 229 19.04 27.45 -20.20
N SER A 230 20.33 27.58 -19.91
CA SER A 230 21.36 27.59 -20.94
C SER A 230 21.34 26.34 -21.81
N VAL A 231 21.13 25.16 -21.22
CA VAL A 231 20.95 23.90 -21.98
C VAL A 231 19.75 23.99 -22.91
N THR A 232 18.60 24.49 -22.43
CA THR A 232 17.41 24.68 -23.27
C THR A 232 17.69 25.60 -24.45
N GLN A 233 18.29 26.77 -24.20
CA GLN A 233 18.60 27.73 -25.25
C GLN A 233 19.59 27.17 -26.28
N PHE A 234 20.56 26.40 -25.81
CA PHE A 234 21.53 25.77 -26.70
C PHE A 234 20.92 24.68 -27.58
N LEU A 235 20.00 23.86 -27.04
CA LEU A 235 19.26 22.88 -27.84
C LEU A 235 18.41 23.56 -28.92
N ILE A 236 17.75 24.67 -28.58
CA ILE A 236 17.00 25.49 -29.55
C ILE A 236 17.93 26.00 -30.64
N MET A 237 19.11 26.52 -30.28
CA MET A 237 20.09 27.04 -31.24
C MET A 237 20.66 25.94 -32.16
N ILE A 238 21.03 24.77 -31.63
CA ILE A 238 21.50 23.63 -32.45
C ILE A 238 20.43 23.20 -33.44
N SER A 239 19.19 23.07 -32.96
CA SER A 239 18.10 22.68 -33.84
C SER A 239 17.87 23.68 -34.97
N GLN A 240 18.27 24.95 -34.82
CA GLN A 240 18.17 25.99 -35.84
C GLN A 240 19.36 26.06 -36.80
N ASN A 241 20.56 25.66 -36.38
CA ASN A 241 21.79 25.77 -37.19
C ASN A 241 22.02 24.62 -38.19
N MET A 242 21.11 23.64 -38.29
CA MET A 242 21.25 22.51 -39.23
C MET A 242 20.87 22.84 -40.69
N THR A 243 20.59 24.11 -41.03
CA THR A 243 20.07 24.52 -42.34
C THR A 243 21.16 24.92 -43.33
N GLY A 244 22.08 24.01 -43.61
CA GLY A 244 23.00 24.10 -44.75
C GLY A 244 22.53 23.33 -45.99
N THR A 245 21.55 22.42 -45.87
CA THR A 245 21.11 21.56 -46.98
C THR A 245 19.64 21.18 -46.84
N GLN A 246 18.97 21.00 -47.99
CA GLN A 246 17.53 20.81 -48.26
C GLN A 246 16.72 19.72 -47.48
N SER A 247 17.11 19.29 -46.29
CA SER A 247 16.31 18.36 -45.48
C SER A 247 15.43 19.11 -44.47
N THR A 248 14.27 19.57 -44.94
CA THR A 248 13.23 20.20 -44.09
C THR A 248 12.63 19.22 -43.09
N THR A 249 12.69 17.91 -43.33
CA THR A 249 12.09 16.87 -42.47
C THR A 249 12.85 16.60 -41.17
N LEU A 250 14.16 16.88 -41.11
CA LEU A 250 15.02 16.56 -39.95
C LEU A 250 14.90 17.57 -38.79
N PHE A 251 14.68 18.84 -39.11
CA PHE A 251 14.41 19.92 -38.16
C PHE A 251 13.16 19.65 -37.29
N GLN A 252 12.15 19.03 -37.91
CA GLN A 252 10.82 18.78 -37.33
C GLN A 252 10.86 17.89 -36.10
N TRP A 253 11.53 16.74 -36.22
CA TRP A 253 11.50 15.71 -35.19
C TRP A 253 12.28 16.15 -33.95
N THR A 254 13.39 16.87 -34.12
CA THR A 254 14.22 17.32 -33.00
C THR A 254 13.47 18.27 -32.05
N PHE A 255 12.73 19.25 -32.57
CA PHE A 255 11.92 20.15 -31.74
C PHE A 255 10.77 19.43 -31.05
N ILE A 256 10.04 18.59 -31.79
CA ILE A 256 8.90 17.83 -31.26
C ILE A 256 9.38 16.88 -30.15
N PHE A 257 10.45 16.13 -30.37
CA PHE A 257 11.01 15.22 -29.38
C PHE A 257 11.60 15.96 -28.17
N THR A 258 12.22 17.12 -28.36
CA THR A 258 12.67 17.99 -27.26
C THR A 258 11.47 18.47 -26.43
N GLY A 259 10.39 18.93 -27.06
CA GLY A 259 9.16 19.35 -26.40
C GLY A 259 8.48 18.20 -25.62
N ILE A 260 8.36 17.03 -26.25
CA ILE A 260 7.88 15.80 -25.61
C ILE A 260 8.77 15.43 -24.42
N GLY A 261 10.09 15.54 -24.57
CA GLY A 261 11.06 15.35 -23.48
C GLY A 261 10.74 16.21 -22.27
N TYR A 262 10.58 17.53 -22.45
CA TYR A 262 10.19 18.45 -21.37
C TYR A 262 8.86 18.05 -20.70
N ILE A 263 7.85 17.68 -21.48
CA ILE A 263 6.53 17.27 -20.97
C ILE A 263 6.66 16.00 -20.11
N ILE A 264 7.34 14.97 -20.62
CA ILE A 264 7.53 13.70 -19.90
C ILE A 264 8.38 13.95 -18.64
N GLY A 265 9.40 14.79 -18.71
CA GLY A 265 10.24 15.19 -17.57
C GLY A 265 9.44 15.90 -16.48
N ALA A 266 8.58 16.85 -16.85
CA ALA A 266 7.68 17.55 -15.93
C ALA A 266 6.72 16.58 -15.22
N ILE A 267 6.15 15.62 -15.96
CA ILE A 267 5.28 14.57 -15.41
C ILE A 267 6.06 13.66 -14.45
N SER A 268 7.30 13.31 -14.80
CA SER A 268 8.19 12.49 -13.98
C SER A 268 8.50 13.15 -12.64
N ALA A 269 8.85 14.44 -12.65
CA ALA A 269 9.11 15.23 -11.45
C ALA A 269 7.88 15.34 -10.53
N ALA A 270 6.70 15.57 -11.12
CA ALA A 270 5.44 15.62 -10.39
C ALA A 270 5.05 14.28 -9.74
N LYS A 271 5.28 13.16 -10.44
CA LYS A 271 5.02 11.82 -9.90
C LYS A 271 5.99 11.45 -8.78
N SER A 272 7.27 11.76 -8.95
CA SER A 272 8.32 11.44 -7.98
C SER A 272 8.20 12.27 -6.69
N SER A 273 7.58 13.44 -6.76
CA SER A 273 7.44 14.36 -5.63
C SER A 273 6.04 14.39 -5.01
N LYS A 274 5.30 13.28 -5.05
CA LYS A 274 3.90 13.22 -4.61
C LYS A 274 3.69 13.57 -3.13
N ASN A 275 4.64 13.17 -2.26
CA ASN A 275 4.53 13.35 -0.81
C ASN A 275 5.41 14.51 -0.29
N PHE A 276 6.55 14.76 -0.93
CA PHE A 276 7.44 15.88 -0.67
C PHE A 276 8.27 16.17 -1.92
N VAL A 277 8.94 17.31 -1.98
CA VAL A 277 9.76 17.73 -3.13
C VAL A 277 11.02 16.86 -3.24
N GLU A 278 11.13 16.06 -4.30
CA GLU A 278 12.30 15.20 -4.51
C GLU A 278 13.47 15.97 -5.11
N THR A 279 14.28 16.57 -4.25
CA THR A 279 15.47 17.34 -4.62
C THR A 279 16.58 16.50 -5.26
N GLY A 280 16.59 15.18 -5.06
CA GLY A 280 17.60 14.30 -5.66
C GLY A 280 17.51 14.17 -7.19
N LEU A 281 16.40 14.60 -7.81
CA LEU A 281 16.30 14.70 -9.27
C LEU A 281 17.25 15.76 -9.86
N ILE A 282 17.67 16.76 -9.09
CA ILE A 282 18.56 17.84 -9.56
C ILE A 282 19.95 17.30 -9.92
N PRO A 283 20.70 16.66 -9.01
CA PRO A 283 22.01 16.10 -9.35
C PRO A 283 21.90 14.98 -10.39
N LEU A 284 20.83 14.17 -10.34
CA LEU A 284 20.60 13.11 -11.34
C LEU A 284 20.41 13.69 -12.75
N ALA A 285 19.62 14.77 -12.88
CA ALA A 285 19.47 15.49 -14.14
C ALA A 285 20.80 16.08 -14.62
N ALA A 286 21.60 16.65 -13.72
CA ALA A 286 22.87 17.28 -14.09
C ALA A 286 23.86 16.25 -14.67
N ILE A 287 24.05 15.11 -14.00
CA ILE A 287 24.97 14.07 -14.48
C ILE A 287 24.44 13.36 -15.72
N ALA A 288 23.14 13.06 -15.79
CA ALA A 288 22.56 12.40 -16.96
C ALA A 288 22.62 13.29 -18.20
N SER A 289 22.23 14.57 -18.08
CA SER A 289 22.38 15.54 -19.16
C SER A 289 23.85 15.72 -19.56
N SER A 290 24.78 15.82 -18.60
CA SER A 290 26.21 15.92 -18.88
C SER A 290 26.75 14.74 -19.68
N ILE A 291 26.48 13.50 -19.24
CA ILE A 291 26.95 12.29 -19.93
C ILE A 291 26.36 12.24 -21.34
N THR A 292 25.06 12.50 -21.49
CA THR A 292 24.42 12.49 -22.80
C THR A 292 25.03 13.53 -23.73
N MET A 293 25.28 14.75 -23.25
CA MET A 293 25.90 15.83 -24.03
C MET A 293 27.34 15.53 -24.46
N VAL A 294 28.09 14.73 -23.70
CA VAL A 294 29.43 14.24 -24.11
C VAL A 294 29.31 13.22 -25.23
N VAL A 295 28.28 12.36 -25.19
CA VAL A 295 28.09 11.30 -26.20
C VAL A 295 27.51 11.84 -27.50
N THR A 296 26.61 12.83 -27.44
CA THR A 296 25.88 13.39 -28.59
C THR A 296 26.76 13.73 -29.81
N PRO A 297 27.94 14.38 -29.69
CA PRO A 297 28.77 14.75 -30.83
C PRO A 297 29.38 13.58 -31.60
N PHE A 298 29.39 12.37 -31.01
CA PHE A 298 29.94 11.15 -31.62
C PHE A 298 28.89 10.32 -32.36
N ILE A 299 27.61 10.72 -32.31
CA ILE A 299 26.51 9.98 -32.90
C ILE A 299 26.12 10.60 -34.24
N ASN A 300 26.28 9.81 -35.31
CA ASN A 300 25.93 10.22 -36.67
C ASN A 300 24.49 9.84 -37.07
N ASN A 301 23.85 8.91 -36.34
CA ASN A 301 22.47 8.50 -36.63
C ASN A 301 21.46 9.56 -36.14
N GLN A 302 20.69 10.08 -37.08
CA GLN A 302 19.76 11.19 -36.89
C GLN A 302 18.59 10.89 -35.94
N TYR A 303 18.01 9.68 -35.99
CA TYR A 303 16.94 9.29 -35.08
C TYR A 303 17.45 9.12 -33.65
N VAL A 304 18.66 8.57 -33.51
CA VAL A 304 19.33 8.45 -32.21
C VAL A 304 19.64 9.84 -31.65
N LEU A 305 20.10 10.77 -32.49
CA LEU A 305 20.39 12.15 -32.10
C LEU A 305 19.14 12.87 -31.57
N ALA A 306 18.01 12.76 -32.28
CA ALA A 306 16.73 13.33 -31.83
C ALA A 306 16.28 12.73 -30.48
N PHE A 307 16.47 11.43 -30.28
CA PHE A 307 16.21 10.77 -29.00
C PHE A 307 17.13 11.28 -27.88
N LEU A 308 18.43 11.47 -28.14
CA LEU A 308 19.36 12.02 -27.15
C LEU A 308 18.98 13.46 -26.75
N TYR A 309 18.54 14.29 -27.70
CA TYR A 309 18.01 15.62 -27.39
C TYR A 309 16.73 15.56 -26.56
N ALA A 310 15.80 14.65 -26.88
CA ALA A 310 14.62 14.37 -26.07
C ALA A 310 15.01 13.98 -24.63
N PHE A 311 16.06 13.17 -24.49
CA PHE A 311 16.55 12.69 -23.20
C PHE A 311 17.20 13.82 -22.38
N ILE A 312 18.00 14.69 -23.00
CA ILE A 312 18.52 15.90 -22.34
C ILE A 312 17.37 16.80 -21.89
N ALA A 313 16.36 17.01 -22.75
CA ALA A 313 15.18 17.82 -22.46
C ALA A 313 14.32 17.23 -21.32
N PHE A 314 14.21 15.91 -21.24
CA PHE A 314 13.56 15.20 -20.13
C PHE A 314 14.21 15.53 -18.77
N TRP A 315 15.53 15.48 -18.70
CA TRP A 315 16.27 15.79 -17.47
C TRP A 315 16.22 17.28 -17.14
N ALA A 316 16.38 18.16 -18.13
CA ALA A 316 16.22 19.59 -17.95
C ALA A 316 14.81 19.94 -17.43
N GLY A 317 13.77 19.38 -18.04
CA GLY A 317 12.38 19.59 -17.61
C GLY A 317 12.10 19.10 -16.19
N SER A 318 12.66 17.95 -15.83
CA SER A 318 12.56 17.42 -14.47
C SER A 318 13.23 18.36 -13.45
N ALA A 319 14.46 18.81 -13.74
CA ALA A 319 15.21 19.71 -12.87
C ALA A 319 14.53 21.08 -12.71
N PHE A 320 13.97 21.65 -13.78
CA PHE A 320 13.26 22.94 -13.74
C PHE A 320 12.10 22.93 -12.77
N VAL A 321 11.27 21.90 -12.82
CA VAL A 321 10.09 21.78 -11.95
C VAL A 321 10.53 21.76 -10.49
N ILE A 322 11.57 20.97 -10.17
CA ILE A 322 12.06 20.82 -8.79
C ILE A 322 12.75 22.09 -8.30
N LEU A 323 13.72 22.62 -9.05
CA LEU A 323 14.46 23.84 -8.64
C LEU A 323 13.53 25.04 -8.45
N ARG A 324 12.52 25.19 -9.32
CA ARG A 324 11.54 26.27 -9.20
C ARG A 324 10.65 26.08 -7.98
N THR A 325 10.24 24.84 -7.70
CA THR A 325 9.48 24.51 -6.49
C THR A 325 10.29 24.79 -5.23
N VAL A 326 11.59 24.46 -5.23
CA VAL A 326 12.50 24.73 -4.10
C VAL A 326 12.56 26.23 -3.79
N ILE A 327 12.74 27.08 -4.81
CA ILE A 327 12.69 28.53 -4.63
C ILE A 327 11.35 28.94 -4.00
N GLN A 328 10.24 28.46 -4.57
CA GLN A 328 8.90 28.81 -4.10
C GLN A 328 8.61 28.32 -2.68
N ASN A 329 9.13 27.19 -2.24
CA ASN A 329 8.93 26.71 -0.87
C ASN A 329 9.54 27.68 0.15
N VAL A 330 10.73 28.20 -0.15
CA VAL A 330 11.49 29.09 0.74
C VAL A 330 10.99 30.54 0.69
N THR A 331 10.35 30.96 -0.40
CA THR A 331 9.86 32.35 -0.54
C THR A 331 8.53 32.57 0.18
N ARG A 332 8.26 33.77 0.68
CA ARG A 332 6.90 34.14 1.13
C ARG A 332 6.06 34.61 -0.08
N PRO A 333 4.72 34.42 -0.11
CA PRO A 333 3.88 34.78 -1.27
C PRO A 333 4.01 36.26 -1.72
N ASP A 334 4.16 37.17 -0.75
CA ASP A 334 4.36 38.60 -0.95
C ASP A 334 5.71 38.95 -1.60
N THR A 335 6.78 38.23 -1.22
CA THR A 335 8.14 38.46 -1.72
C THR A 335 8.52 37.59 -2.93
N SER A 336 7.68 36.61 -3.29
CA SER A 336 7.97 35.65 -4.36
C SER A 336 8.26 36.33 -5.71
N GLY A 337 7.48 37.37 -6.07
CA GLY A 337 7.68 38.10 -7.33
C GLY A 337 9.07 38.76 -7.42
N ARG A 338 9.52 39.39 -6.33
CA ARG A 338 10.87 39.98 -6.23
C ARG A 338 11.97 38.94 -6.40
N ILE A 339 11.85 37.81 -5.70
CA ILE A 339 12.88 36.76 -5.73
C ILE A 339 12.97 36.14 -7.14
N HIS A 340 11.84 35.96 -7.82
CA HIS A 340 11.84 35.49 -9.21
C HIS A 340 12.41 36.52 -10.19
N ALA A 341 12.22 37.82 -9.98
CA ALA A 341 12.87 38.85 -10.80
C ALA A 341 14.40 38.79 -10.73
N VAL A 342 14.97 38.61 -9.52
CA VAL A 342 16.41 38.37 -9.34
C VAL A 342 16.84 37.07 -10.03
N SER A 343 16.04 36.01 -9.92
CA SER A 343 16.34 34.74 -10.59
C SER A 343 16.39 34.88 -12.12
N PHE A 344 15.45 35.61 -12.73
CA PHE A 344 15.45 35.86 -14.18
C PHE A 344 16.63 36.71 -14.63
N MET A 345 17.00 37.73 -13.84
CA MET A 345 18.21 38.51 -14.09
C MET A 345 19.44 37.59 -14.16
N ILE A 346 19.62 36.70 -13.16
CA ILE A 346 20.73 35.73 -13.14
C ILE A 346 20.69 34.79 -14.34
N GLN A 347 19.51 34.25 -14.69
CA GLN A 347 19.35 33.37 -15.85
C GLN A 347 19.79 34.05 -17.15
N MET A 348 19.37 35.30 -17.37
CA MET A 348 19.72 36.03 -18.59
C MET A 348 21.18 36.47 -18.59
N SER A 349 21.73 36.93 -17.45
CA SER A 349 23.16 37.24 -17.36
C SER A 349 24.03 36.00 -17.64
N PHE A 350 23.65 34.84 -17.11
CA PHE A 350 24.36 33.58 -17.36
C PHE A 350 24.26 33.16 -18.83
N LEU A 351 23.10 33.32 -19.45
CA LEU A 351 22.90 33.07 -20.88
C LEU A 351 23.83 33.94 -21.74
N PHE A 352 23.91 35.25 -21.50
CA PHE A 352 24.79 36.13 -22.28
C PHE A 352 26.28 35.85 -22.08
N ILE A 353 26.70 35.51 -20.87
CA ILE A 353 28.09 35.09 -20.61
C ILE A 353 28.41 33.83 -21.43
N LEU A 354 27.50 32.86 -21.45
CA LEU A 354 27.67 31.63 -22.22
C LEU A 354 27.71 31.89 -23.73
N LEU A 355 26.76 32.68 -24.25
CA LEU A 355 26.71 33.04 -25.67
C LEU A 355 27.96 33.82 -26.09
N GLY A 356 28.40 34.79 -25.29
CA GLY A 356 29.65 35.53 -25.53
C GLY A 356 30.86 34.62 -25.57
N PHE A 357 30.96 33.67 -24.63
CA PHE A 357 32.01 32.66 -24.63
C PHE A 357 31.95 31.76 -25.88
N GLN A 358 30.75 31.39 -26.34
CA GLN A 358 30.57 30.61 -27.57
C GLN A 358 30.98 31.39 -28.82
N VAL A 359 30.65 32.67 -28.90
CA VAL A 359 31.08 33.56 -29.98
C VAL A 359 32.62 33.57 -30.06
N ILE A 360 33.27 33.77 -28.92
CA ILE A 360 34.74 33.79 -28.85
C ILE A 360 35.32 32.44 -29.30
N LEU A 361 34.76 31.32 -28.82
CA LEU A 361 35.20 29.99 -29.25
C LEU A 361 35.00 29.75 -30.75
N PHE A 362 33.87 30.18 -31.32
CA PHE A 362 33.61 30.06 -32.74
C PHE A 362 34.58 30.91 -33.59
N LEU A 363 34.95 32.10 -33.10
CA LEU A 363 35.93 32.95 -33.77
C LEU A 363 37.37 32.41 -33.65
N MET A 364 37.69 31.71 -32.56
CA MET A 364 39.04 31.20 -32.28
C MET A 364 39.25 29.74 -32.74
N THR A 365 38.20 28.98 -33.04
CA THR A 365 38.28 27.54 -33.38
C THR A 365 37.29 27.15 -34.47
N GLU A 366 37.65 26.19 -35.33
CA GLU A 366 36.76 25.59 -36.35
C GLU A 366 35.79 24.52 -35.78
N LEU A 367 35.48 24.57 -34.48
CA LEU A 367 34.63 23.56 -33.83
C LEU A 367 33.16 23.71 -34.25
N SER A 368 32.57 22.63 -34.76
CA SER A 368 31.14 22.58 -35.08
C SER A 368 30.26 22.82 -33.85
N LEU A 369 29.07 23.41 -34.04
CA LEU A 369 28.12 23.74 -32.97
C LEU A 369 27.75 22.52 -32.10
N HIS A 370 27.77 21.31 -32.68
CA HIS A 370 27.53 20.06 -31.97
C HIS A 370 28.65 19.73 -30.98
N LYS A 371 29.92 19.95 -31.35
CA LYS A 371 31.08 19.71 -30.48
C LYS A 371 31.12 20.69 -29.30
N GLN A 372 30.47 21.84 -29.43
CA GLN A 372 30.35 22.81 -28.33
C GLN A 372 29.44 22.33 -27.17
N LEU A 373 28.66 21.25 -27.34
CA LEU A 373 27.93 20.58 -26.24
C LEU A 373 28.87 20.13 -25.10
N PHE A 374 30.14 19.85 -25.41
CA PHE A 374 31.12 19.40 -24.41
C PHE A 374 31.33 20.44 -23.30
N PHE A 375 31.41 21.73 -23.64
CA PHE A 375 31.59 22.79 -22.64
C PHE A 375 30.41 22.88 -21.68
N LEU A 376 29.19 22.72 -22.21
CA LEU A 376 27.99 22.73 -21.39
C LEU A 376 27.87 21.47 -20.52
N ALA A 377 28.36 20.33 -21.02
CA ALA A 377 28.53 19.14 -20.21
C ALA A 377 29.47 19.37 -19.03
N VAL A 378 30.62 20.02 -19.23
CA VAL A 378 31.56 20.36 -18.14
C VAL A 378 30.90 21.24 -17.07
N ILE A 379 30.13 22.25 -17.46
CA ILE A 379 29.39 23.11 -16.53
C ILE A 379 28.40 22.29 -15.68
N LEU A 380 27.66 21.37 -16.30
CA LEU A 380 26.72 20.49 -15.59
C LEU A 380 27.45 19.47 -14.70
N ALA A 381 28.59 18.93 -15.13
CA ALA A 381 29.42 18.04 -14.32
C ALA A 381 29.95 18.73 -13.07
N LEU A 382 30.45 19.97 -13.19
CA LEU A 382 30.86 20.78 -12.03
C LEU A 382 29.68 21.08 -11.10
N THR A 383 28.52 21.40 -11.68
CA THR A 383 27.28 21.61 -10.92
C THR A 383 26.88 20.35 -10.15
N PHE A 384 27.02 19.18 -10.75
CA PHE A 384 26.79 17.88 -10.12
C PHE A 384 27.75 17.66 -8.94
N VAL A 385 29.08 17.79 -9.16
CA VAL A 385 30.09 17.59 -8.10
C VAL A 385 29.85 18.54 -6.92
N PHE A 386 29.53 19.80 -7.20
CA PHE A 386 29.24 20.79 -6.18
C PHE A 386 27.98 20.44 -5.37
N THR A 387 26.90 20.02 -6.05
CA THR A 387 25.63 19.63 -5.42
C THR A 387 25.79 18.36 -4.58
N LEU A 388 26.57 17.39 -5.09
CA LEU A 388 26.88 16.13 -4.41
C LEU A 388 27.61 16.37 -3.08
N LYS A 389 28.61 17.26 -3.05
CA LYS A 389 29.35 17.60 -1.83
C LYS A 389 28.46 18.23 -0.75
N ARG A 390 27.44 19.00 -1.13
CA ARG A 390 26.55 19.71 -0.17
C ARG A 390 25.33 18.91 0.25
N THR A 391 24.83 18.01 -0.59
CA THR A 391 23.55 17.31 -0.36
C THR A 391 23.60 15.81 -0.72
N PRO A 392 24.57 15.04 -0.20
CA PRO A 392 24.80 13.65 -0.61
C PRO A 392 23.57 12.75 -0.40
N MET A 393 22.83 12.98 0.70
CA MET A 393 21.64 12.19 1.04
C MET A 393 20.48 12.37 0.07
N THR A 394 20.40 13.51 -0.62
CA THR A 394 19.33 13.73 -1.61
C THR A 394 19.55 12.87 -2.85
N LEU A 395 20.80 12.72 -3.31
CA LEU A 395 21.14 11.84 -4.41
C LEU A 395 20.96 10.37 -4.00
N LEU A 396 21.43 9.99 -2.81
CA LEU A 396 21.22 8.64 -2.28
C LEU A 396 19.73 8.28 -2.25
N ARG A 397 18.89 9.19 -1.74
CA ARG A 397 17.44 8.99 -1.70
C ARG A 397 16.83 8.82 -3.09
N ALA A 398 17.17 9.67 -4.05
CA ALA A 398 16.68 9.55 -5.43
C ALA A 398 17.19 8.27 -6.11
N GLY A 399 18.44 7.90 -5.89
CA GLY A 399 19.03 6.64 -6.37
C GLY A 399 18.34 5.43 -5.78
N LEU A 400 18.06 5.41 -4.48
CA LEU A 400 17.30 4.37 -3.80
C LEU A 400 15.88 4.28 -4.35
N ARG A 401 15.18 5.41 -4.53
CA ARG A 401 13.83 5.41 -5.13
C ARG A 401 13.83 4.89 -6.56
N PHE A 402 14.84 5.24 -7.35
CA PHE A 402 15.03 4.72 -8.70
C PHE A 402 15.28 3.20 -8.67
N ALA A 403 16.21 2.73 -7.85
CA ALA A 403 16.51 1.32 -7.69
C ALA A 403 15.29 0.52 -7.21
N PHE A 404 14.58 1.00 -6.18
CA PHE A 404 13.39 0.35 -5.66
C PHE A 404 12.26 0.34 -6.68
N SER A 405 11.98 1.44 -7.38
CA SER A 405 10.88 1.52 -8.35
C SER A 405 11.17 0.77 -9.66
N PHE A 406 12.41 0.84 -10.17
CA PHE A 406 12.75 0.35 -11.50
C PHE A 406 13.49 -1.00 -11.48
N VAL A 407 14.46 -1.17 -10.58
CA VAL A 407 15.28 -2.39 -10.47
C VAL A 407 14.55 -3.46 -9.65
N PHE A 408 14.15 -3.13 -8.43
CA PHE A 408 13.45 -4.07 -7.53
C PHE A 408 11.93 -4.09 -7.75
N ARG A 409 11.40 -3.05 -8.41
CA ARG A 409 9.97 -2.81 -8.65
C ARG A 409 9.11 -2.91 -7.39
N TYR A 410 9.62 -2.36 -6.28
CA TYR A 410 8.89 -2.10 -5.06
C TYR A 410 8.19 -0.75 -5.14
N LYS A 411 6.97 -0.69 -4.61
CA LYS A 411 6.17 0.53 -4.51
C LYS A 411 6.15 0.97 -3.06
N VAL A 412 6.90 2.01 -2.75
CA VAL A 412 6.92 2.61 -1.41
C VAL A 412 5.74 3.57 -1.28
N LYS A 413 4.92 3.38 -0.24
CA LYS A 413 3.84 4.27 0.17
C LYS A 413 4.16 4.79 1.55
N VAL A 414 3.95 6.09 1.75
CA VAL A 414 4.35 6.77 2.99
C VAL A 414 3.14 7.52 3.53
N HIS A 415 2.90 7.37 4.83
CA HIS A 415 1.76 7.91 5.54
C HIS A 415 2.19 8.56 6.84
N GLY A 416 1.48 9.62 7.24
CA GLY A 416 1.82 10.37 8.45
C GLY A 416 3.07 11.24 8.34
N ILE A 417 3.54 11.53 7.12
CA ILE A 417 4.75 12.35 6.93
C ILE A 417 4.66 13.73 7.60
N GLN A 418 3.45 14.28 7.67
CA GLN A 418 3.14 15.53 8.33
C GLN A 418 3.33 15.51 9.86
N ASN A 419 3.42 14.31 10.46
CA ASN A 419 3.68 14.16 11.89
C ASN A 419 5.17 14.29 12.21
N MET A 420 6.05 14.27 11.20
CA MET A 420 7.46 14.52 11.41
C MET A 420 7.77 16.03 11.39
N PRO A 421 8.46 16.55 12.41
CA PRO A 421 8.92 17.94 12.44
C PRO A 421 9.85 18.27 11.26
N GLU A 422 9.64 19.44 10.64
CA GLU A 422 10.49 19.94 9.55
C GLU A 422 11.93 20.21 10.02
N SER A 423 12.09 20.65 11.27
CA SER A 423 13.37 20.97 11.92
C SER A 423 13.35 20.62 13.40
N GLY A 424 14.52 20.62 14.05
CA GLY A 424 14.67 20.30 15.47
C GLY A 424 14.96 18.81 15.74
N PRO A 425 15.28 18.47 17.01
CA PRO A 425 15.64 17.12 17.45
C PRO A 425 14.48 16.14 17.24
N LEU A 426 14.73 15.04 16.54
CA LEU A 426 13.73 14.03 16.22
C LEU A 426 14.30 12.63 16.47
N LEU A 427 13.62 11.84 17.30
CA LEU A 427 13.90 10.42 17.48
C LEU A 427 12.78 9.58 16.84
N LEU A 428 13.15 8.79 15.84
CA LEU A 428 12.27 7.82 15.19
C LEU A 428 12.45 6.45 15.85
N VAL A 429 11.36 5.87 16.37
CA VAL A 429 11.37 4.59 17.09
C VAL A 429 10.44 3.60 16.41
N GLY A 430 10.90 2.36 16.16
CA GLY A 430 10.06 1.36 15.51
C GLY A 430 10.76 0.00 15.35
N PRO A 431 10.01 -1.04 14.95
CA PRO A 431 10.52 -2.41 14.80
C PRO A 431 11.52 -2.55 13.65
N HIS A 432 12.43 -3.52 13.74
CA HIS A 432 13.52 -3.73 12.79
C HIS A 432 13.32 -4.98 11.91
N TYR A 433 12.24 -5.03 11.13
CA TYR A 433 11.87 -6.23 10.38
C TYR A 433 12.82 -6.62 9.22
N SER A 434 13.75 -5.77 8.78
CA SER A 434 14.66 -6.09 7.68
C SER A 434 16.01 -5.36 7.66
N PHE A 435 17.00 -5.97 7.00
CA PHE A 435 18.33 -5.40 6.73
C PHE A 435 18.31 -4.15 5.83
N ILE A 436 17.16 -3.76 5.27
CA ILE A 436 17.02 -2.59 4.39
C ILE A 436 16.04 -1.55 4.94
N ASP A 437 15.63 -1.67 6.21
CA ASP A 437 14.68 -0.74 6.85
C ASP A 437 15.19 0.70 6.75
N TRP A 438 16.48 0.92 6.98
CA TRP A 438 17.14 2.23 6.83
C TRP A 438 16.91 2.85 5.45
N ALA A 439 17.01 2.07 4.36
CA ALA A 439 16.87 2.57 3.00
C ALA A 439 15.42 2.96 2.74
N VAL A 440 14.49 2.15 3.24
CA VAL A 440 13.05 2.40 3.12
C VAL A 440 12.65 3.63 3.92
N LEU A 441 13.16 3.79 5.14
CA LEU A 441 12.95 4.98 5.97
C LEU A 441 13.58 6.22 5.35
N GLN A 442 14.80 6.13 4.82
CA GLN A 442 15.45 7.26 4.15
C GLN A 442 14.71 7.68 2.88
N MET A 443 14.12 6.75 2.14
CA MET A 443 13.23 7.05 1.01
C MET A 443 11.90 7.64 1.45
N ALA A 444 11.41 7.26 2.62
CA ALA A 444 10.17 7.76 3.18
C ALA A 444 10.34 9.16 3.80
N SER A 445 11.52 9.48 4.32
CA SER A 445 11.80 10.73 5.02
C SER A 445 12.26 11.88 4.10
N PRO A 446 11.75 13.11 4.30
CA PRO A 446 12.27 14.31 3.65
C PRO A 446 13.61 14.74 4.25
N ARG A 447 13.90 14.39 5.52
CA ARG A 447 15.13 14.74 6.24
C ARG A 447 16.21 13.64 6.07
N PRO A 448 17.49 14.01 6.07
CA PRO A 448 18.57 13.05 6.32
C PRO A 448 18.34 12.33 7.64
N LEU A 449 18.45 11.01 7.64
CA LEU A 449 18.32 10.19 8.85
C LEU A 449 19.69 9.66 9.27
N LEU A 450 20.00 9.77 10.56
CA LEU A 450 21.06 9.04 11.22
C LEU A 450 20.50 7.72 11.71
N ILE A 451 21.12 6.61 11.32
CA ILE A 451 20.59 5.29 11.63
C ILE A 451 21.43 4.67 12.75
N ALA A 452 20.81 4.42 13.89
CA ALA A 452 21.45 3.73 15.00
C ALA A 452 21.07 2.25 14.94
N SER A 453 22.03 1.38 14.57
CA SER A 453 21.81 -0.07 14.42
C SER A 453 23.11 -0.87 14.60
N ASN A 454 23.00 -2.20 14.73
CA ASN A 454 24.11 -3.10 15.01
C ASN A 454 24.99 -3.36 13.77
N ARG A 455 26.31 -3.45 14.00
CA ARG A 455 27.38 -3.50 12.98
C ARG A 455 27.40 -4.79 12.14
N ASN A 456 26.89 -5.91 12.67
CA ASN A 456 27.14 -7.23 12.10
C ASN A 456 26.37 -7.60 10.81
N THR A 457 25.41 -6.80 10.35
CA THR A 457 24.56 -7.16 9.18
C THR A 457 24.44 -6.10 8.10
N PHE A 458 25.03 -4.91 8.30
CA PHE A 458 25.00 -3.82 7.31
C PHE A 458 26.15 -3.94 6.30
N ALA A 459 25.85 -4.62 5.19
CA ALA A 459 26.71 -4.83 4.02
C ALA A 459 27.81 -3.77 3.79
N ASP A 460 29.03 -4.24 4.02
CA ASP A 460 30.27 -3.53 4.29
C ASP A 460 30.91 -2.78 3.11
N TRP A 461 30.25 -2.60 1.97
CA TRP A 461 30.92 -1.98 0.82
C TRP A 461 30.14 -0.81 0.20
N TYR A 462 28.84 -0.96 -0.05
CA TYR A 462 28.08 0.10 -0.73
C TYR A 462 27.70 1.24 0.22
N LEU A 463 27.44 0.96 1.51
CA LEU A 463 27.22 1.99 2.51
C LEU A 463 28.51 2.77 2.77
N ARG A 464 29.68 2.12 2.82
CA ARG A 464 30.98 2.81 3.02
C ARG A 464 31.27 3.86 1.92
N TRP A 465 30.82 3.63 0.69
CA TRP A 465 30.96 4.59 -0.42
C TRP A 465 30.13 5.87 -0.23
N PHE A 466 28.94 5.78 0.37
CA PHE A 466 28.05 6.93 0.62
C PHE A 466 28.17 7.50 2.05
N ALA A 467 28.57 6.66 3.01
CA ALA A 467 28.61 6.91 4.44
C ALA A 467 30.06 6.90 4.95
N HIS A 468 30.87 7.84 4.49
CA HIS A 468 32.06 8.22 5.24
C HIS A 468 31.62 8.82 6.60
N GLY A 469 31.43 7.94 7.60
CA GLY A 469 31.41 8.21 9.04
C GLY A 469 30.26 9.01 9.66
N LYS A 470 29.43 9.74 8.91
CA LYS A 470 28.48 10.72 9.48
C LYS A 470 27.00 10.32 9.52
N SER A 471 26.62 9.11 9.09
CA SER A 471 25.20 8.76 8.90
C SER A 471 24.73 7.51 9.64
N VAL A 472 25.64 6.78 10.30
CA VAL A 472 25.35 5.54 11.02
C VAL A 472 25.97 5.61 12.40
N ILE A 473 25.20 5.23 13.42
CA ILE A 473 25.65 5.10 14.81
C ILE A 473 25.65 3.60 15.13
N ASP A 474 26.83 3.05 15.38
CA ASP A 474 26.97 1.63 15.70
C ASP A 474 26.43 1.37 17.12
N ILE A 475 25.43 0.51 17.24
CA ILE A 475 24.90 0.07 18.54
C ILE A 475 25.47 -1.30 18.88
N ASN A 476 26.16 -1.39 20.01
CA ASN A 476 26.46 -2.67 20.66
C ASN A 476 25.39 -2.98 21.71
N ARG A 477 24.65 -4.08 21.53
CA ARG A 477 23.56 -4.45 22.45
C ARG A 477 24.05 -4.75 23.87
N ARG A 478 25.29 -5.22 24.04
CA ARG A 478 25.85 -5.54 25.37
C ARG A 478 26.26 -4.29 26.15
N ASP A 479 26.71 -3.26 25.44
CA ASP A 479 27.06 -1.97 26.02
C ASP A 479 26.59 -0.84 25.07
N PRO A 480 25.35 -0.36 25.23
CA PRO A 480 24.80 0.66 24.36
C PRO A 480 25.28 2.07 24.72
N SER A 481 26.05 2.25 25.80
CA SER A 481 26.35 3.57 26.40
C SER A 481 26.98 4.55 25.41
N GLU A 482 28.02 4.12 24.68
CA GLU A 482 28.70 4.94 23.67
C GLU A 482 27.76 5.35 22.53
N ALA A 483 26.84 4.47 22.13
CA ALA A 483 25.86 4.76 21.09
C ALA A 483 24.83 5.77 21.58
N MET A 484 24.38 5.67 22.83
CA MET A 484 23.42 6.61 23.42
C MET A 484 24.00 8.02 23.55
N GLU A 485 25.28 8.16 23.89
CA GLU A 485 25.97 9.47 23.90
C GLU A 485 26.02 10.09 22.49
N LYS A 486 26.37 9.30 21.47
CA LYS A 486 26.36 9.78 20.07
C LYS A 486 24.96 10.18 19.59
N ILE A 487 23.93 9.44 19.99
CA ILE A 487 22.53 9.79 19.70
C ILE A 487 22.18 11.11 20.39
N HIS A 488 22.54 11.26 21.67
CA HIS A 488 22.28 12.48 22.44
C HIS A 488 22.93 13.72 21.79
N GLU A 489 24.20 13.63 21.40
CA GLU A 489 24.89 14.72 20.69
C GLU A 489 24.23 15.08 19.34
N ALA A 490 23.76 14.08 18.59
CA ALA A 490 23.08 14.30 17.32
C ALA A 490 21.72 15.00 17.54
N LEU A 491 20.98 14.60 18.58
CA LEU A 491 19.74 15.25 18.96
C LEU A 491 19.99 16.71 19.38
N LEU A 492 21.02 17.00 20.18
CA LEU A 492 21.37 18.40 20.53
C LEU A 492 21.71 19.26 19.30
N LYS A 493 22.25 18.67 18.24
CA LYS A 493 22.50 19.34 16.95
C LYS A 493 21.22 19.55 16.12
N GLY A 494 20.07 19.07 16.60
CA GLY A 494 18.78 19.14 15.92
C GLY A 494 18.64 18.14 14.78
N GLU A 495 19.39 17.04 14.79
CA GLU A 495 19.36 16.00 13.76
C GLU A 495 18.20 15.02 13.96
N ALA A 496 17.89 14.24 12.92
CA ALA A 496 16.86 13.20 12.97
C ALA A 496 17.53 11.82 13.08
N VAL A 497 17.32 11.15 14.21
CA VAL A 497 17.93 9.87 14.52
C VAL A 497 16.87 8.77 14.50
N VAL A 498 17.18 7.63 13.89
CA VAL A 498 16.37 6.41 13.92
C VAL A 498 17.02 5.44 14.89
N ILE A 499 16.24 4.92 15.83
CA ILE A 499 16.64 3.83 16.71
C ILE A 499 15.71 2.64 16.54
N PHE A 500 16.31 1.45 16.53
CA PHE A 500 15.62 0.18 16.56
C PHE A 500 15.75 -0.41 17.97
N PRO A 501 14.76 -0.22 18.85
CA PRO A 501 14.90 -0.55 20.27
C PRO A 501 15.00 -2.05 20.56
N GLU A 502 14.75 -2.90 19.56
CA GLU A 502 14.97 -4.36 19.63
C GLU A 502 16.46 -4.73 19.65
N GLY A 503 17.35 -3.85 19.18
CA GLY A 503 18.80 -4.00 19.20
C GLY A 503 19.40 -4.90 18.12
N GLU A 504 18.59 -5.71 17.44
CA GLU A 504 18.95 -6.48 16.25
C GLU A 504 17.77 -6.53 15.27
N VAL A 505 17.96 -7.12 14.10
CA VAL A 505 16.89 -7.31 13.13
C VAL A 505 15.89 -8.33 13.69
N SER A 506 14.61 -7.98 13.73
CA SER A 506 13.56 -8.80 14.32
C SER A 506 13.60 -10.20 13.71
N LYS A 507 13.54 -11.21 14.58
CA LYS A 507 13.37 -12.61 14.16
C LYS A 507 11.96 -13.10 14.36
N THR A 508 11.05 -12.25 14.81
CA THR A 508 9.62 -12.50 14.99
C THR A 508 8.80 -11.43 14.27
N PRO A 509 7.55 -11.71 13.87
CA PRO A 509 6.71 -10.71 13.23
C PRO A 509 5.97 -9.80 14.23
N PHE A 510 6.12 -10.06 15.53
CA PHE A 510 5.46 -9.32 16.59
C PHE A 510 6.17 -7.99 16.84
N VAL A 511 5.56 -7.10 17.63
CA VAL A 511 6.26 -5.93 18.16
C VAL A 511 6.91 -6.36 19.46
N SER A 512 8.22 -6.62 19.40
CA SER A 512 9.00 -7.14 20.53
C SER A 512 9.07 -6.13 21.68
N LYS A 513 9.48 -6.61 22.86
CA LYS A 513 9.84 -5.74 23.99
C LYS A 513 11.11 -4.96 23.63
N PHE A 514 11.25 -3.72 24.08
CA PHE A 514 12.48 -2.99 23.83
C PHE A 514 13.59 -3.59 24.69
N SER A 515 14.72 -3.91 24.04
CA SER A 515 15.90 -4.45 24.71
C SER A 515 16.90 -3.34 25.05
N LEU A 516 16.80 -2.20 24.37
CA LEU A 516 17.64 -1.02 24.56
C LEU A 516 16.90 0.06 25.33
N ASP A 517 17.48 0.49 26.46
CA ASP A 517 17.06 1.72 27.12
C ASP A 517 17.71 2.93 26.43
N TYR A 518 16.89 3.71 25.73
CA TYR A 518 17.30 4.94 25.04
C TYR A 518 16.92 6.21 25.79
N THR A 519 16.39 6.10 27.01
CA THR A 519 15.91 7.22 27.83
C THR A 519 17.04 8.22 28.13
N LYS A 520 18.24 7.71 28.41
CA LYS A 520 19.44 8.53 28.61
C LYS A 520 19.82 9.37 27.38
N ALA A 521 19.52 8.88 26.17
CA ALA A 521 19.88 9.60 24.95
C ALA A 521 18.97 10.82 24.73
N ILE A 522 17.73 10.78 25.22
CA ILE A 522 16.73 11.85 25.06
C ILE A 522 16.68 12.80 26.25
N GLU A 523 17.19 12.40 27.41
CA GLU A 523 17.22 13.22 28.61
C GLU A 523 17.92 14.57 28.35
N GLY A 524 17.32 15.67 28.80
CA GLY A 524 17.86 17.03 28.57
C GLY A 524 17.76 17.52 27.12
N THR A 525 17.17 16.76 26.20
CA THR A 525 16.90 17.19 24.82
C THR A 525 15.43 17.61 24.65
N GLU A 526 15.16 18.58 23.77
CA GLU A 526 13.78 18.91 23.35
C GLU A 526 13.26 17.94 22.26
N ALA A 527 13.77 16.70 22.23
CA ALA A 527 13.47 15.74 21.17
C ALA A 527 12.00 15.32 21.16
N GLN A 528 11.42 15.25 19.95
CA GLN A 528 10.13 14.61 19.74
C GLN A 528 10.33 13.16 19.32
N ILE A 529 9.59 12.25 19.94
CA ILE A 529 9.57 10.84 19.58
C ILE A 529 8.49 10.61 18.53
N VAL A 530 8.83 10.06 17.38
CA VAL A 530 7.85 9.69 16.35
C VAL A 530 7.92 8.18 16.11
N PRO A 531 6.89 7.42 16.52
CA PRO A 531 6.81 6.00 16.21
C PRO A 531 6.74 5.78 14.70
N PHE A 532 7.41 4.75 14.17
CA PHE A 532 7.24 4.35 12.78
C PHE A 532 6.95 2.85 12.65
N TYR A 533 6.26 2.47 11.58
CA TYR A 533 5.99 1.07 11.26
C TYR A 533 6.19 0.81 9.77
N ILE A 534 6.85 -0.30 9.42
CA ILE A 534 7.09 -0.70 8.04
C ILE A 534 6.38 -2.02 7.74
N GLN A 535 5.32 -1.94 6.95
CA GLN A 535 4.61 -3.12 6.44
C GLN A 535 5.18 -3.53 5.09
N GLY A 536 5.34 -4.84 4.89
CA GLY A 536 5.72 -5.41 3.61
C GLY A 536 7.21 -5.69 3.43
N LEU A 537 8.05 -5.63 4.46
CA LEU A 537 9.43 -6.12 4.40
C LEU A 537 9.62 -7.48 5.07
N TRP A 538 8.81 -7.80 6.09
CA TRP A 538 8.74 -9.13 6.69
C TRP A 538 8.41 -10.23 5.67
N GLY A 539 9.17 -11.32 5.62
CA GLY A 539 9.04 -12.36 4.59
C GLY A 539 9.65 -11.95 3.24
N SER A 540 10.47 -10.90 3.19
CA SER A 540 11.33 -10.60 2.04
C SER A 540 12.69 -11.28 2.19
N ARG A 541 13.50 -11.25 1.12
CA ARG A 541 14.91 -11.72 1.16
C ARG A 541 15.80 -10.95 2.13
N TYR A 542 15.31 -9.82 2.64
CA TYR A 542 16.04 -8.93 3.52
C TYR A 542 15.59 -9.10 4.98
N SER A 543 14.80 -10.12 5.31
CA SER A 543 14.31 -10.40 6.68
C SER A 543 14.72 -11.81 7.12
N HIS A 544 14.73 -12.09 8.42
CA HIS A 544 14.98 -13.45 8.94
C HIS A 544 13.88 -14.46 8.58
N ALA A 545 12.70 -14.00 8.18
CA ALA A 545 11.66 -14.85 7.57
C ALA A 545 12.02 -15.29 6.12
N SER A 546 13.27 -15.10 5.67
CA SER A 546 13.74 -15.41 4.30
C SER A 546 14.09 -16.88 4.04
N GLU A 547 14.37 -17.69 5.08
CA GLU A 547 14.69 -19.14 4.91
C GLU A 547 13.56 -19.90 4.20
N CYS A 548 12.34 -19.38 4.26
CA CYS A 548 11.15 -19.89 3.57
C CYS A 548 10.95 -19.33 2.14
N VAL A 549 11.89 -18.50 1.66
CA VAL A 549 11.75 -17.70 0.44
C VAL A 549 12.88 -17.99 -0.54
N ASN A 550 12.67 -19.08 -1.27
CA ASN A 550 12.52 -18.89 -2.69
C ASN A 550 11.02 -18.55 -2.87
N ARG A 551 10.49 -17.32 -2.84
CA ARG A 551 9.19 -16.94 -3.47
C ARG A 551 9.63 -16.06 -4.65
N PRO A 552 9.18 -16.27 -5.91
CA PRO A 552 9.65 -15.48 -7.02
C PRO A 552 9.23 -14.06 -6.69
N GLN A 553 10.26 -13.23 -6.57
CA GLN A 553 10.19 -11.86 -6.15
C GLN A 553 9.05 -11.19 -6.89
N TYR A 554 8.05 -10.69 -6.17
CA TYR A 554 7.13 -9.79 -6.81
C TYR A 554 7.88 -8.51 -7.10
N PHE A 555 8.15 -8.33 -8.37
CA PHE A 555 8.41 -7.09 -9.07
C PHE A 555 7.28 -6.04 -8.92
N ASN A 556 6.51 -6.06 -7.82
CA ASN A 556 5.41 -5.14 -7.50
C ASN A 556 5.01 -5.22 -6.00
N ARG A 557 5.95 -5.54 -5.10
CA ARG A 557 5.66 -5.54 -3.65
C ARG A 557 5.35 -4.12 -3.19
N VAL A 558 4.27 -3.94 -2.44
CA VAL A 558 3.95 -2.66 -1.82
C VAL A 558 4.61 -2.65 -0.45
N ILE A 559 5.39 -1.62 -0.17
CA ILE A 559 5.98 -1.36 1.14
C ILE A 559 5.29 -0.12 1.67
N SER A 560 4.60 -0.24 2.79
CA SER A 560 3.89 0.87 3.42
C SER A 560 4.64 1.29 4.67
N VAL A 561 5.03 2.57 4.72
CA VAL A 561 5.71 3.20 5.86
C VAL A 561 4.75 4.16 6.52
N GLY A 562 4.54 4.01 7.82
CA GLY A 562 3.76 4.92 8.63
C GLY A 562 4.63 5.67 9.63
N PHE A 563 4.32 6.94 9.84
CA PHE A 563 4.83 7.75 10.94
C PHE A 563 3.66 8.14 11.86
N GLY A 564 3.73 7.74 13.12
CA GLY A 564 2.75 8.04 14.17
C GLY A 564 2.76 9.52 14.56
N LYS A 565 1.89 9.90 15.50
CA LYS A 565 1.90 11.26 16.05
C LYS A 565 3.18 11.48 16.85
N ALA A 566 3.68 12.72 16.87
CA ALA A 566 4.81 13.08 17.72
C ALA A 566 4.42 13.00 19.20
N LEU A 567 5.25 12.31 19.97
CA LEU A 567 5.12 12.08 21.40
C LEU A 567 6.21 12.87 22.15
N PRO A 568 5.93 13.38 23.36
CA PRO A 568 6.95 13.97 24.22
C PRO A 568 8.06 12.98 24.60
N ALA A 569 9.27 13.49 24.85
CA ALA A 569 10.40 12.67 25.30
C ALA A 569 10.13 11.93 26.63
N THR A 570 9.22 12.42 27.46
CA THR A 570 8.85 11.82 28.75
C THR A 570 7.88 10.65 28.64
N THR A 571 7.48 10.26 27.43
CA THR A 571 6.47 9.21 27.23
C THR A 571 7.03 7.83 27.63
N PRO A 572 6.35 7.08 28.51
CA PRO A 572 6.76 5.74 28.89
C PRO A 572 6.79 4.75 27.71
N GLU A 573 7.72 3.79 27.76
CA GLU A 573 7.91 2.78 26.70
C GLU A 573 6.63 2.00 26.37
N ASN A 574 5.88 1.58 27.39
CA ASN A 574 4.66 0.77 27.20
C ASN A 574 3.61 1.50 26.34
N VAL A 575 3.50 2.84 26.50
CA VAL A 575 2.64 3.68 25.68
C VAL A 575 3.15 3.75 24.24
N ILE A 576 4.47 3.91 24.04
CA ILE A 576 5.09 3.90 22.70
C ILE A 576 4.86 2.57 21.99
N ARG A 577 5.02 1.43 22.69
CA ARG A 577 4.73 0.09 22.15
C ARG A 577 3.27 -0.07 21.76
N LYS A 578 2.34 0.43 22.57
CA LYS A 578 0.91 0.42 22.24
C LYS A 578 0.60 1.26 21.00
N ASP A 579 1.19 2.44 20.90
CA ASP A 579 1.08 3.30 19.72
C ASP A 579 1.70 2.67 18.46
N LEU A 580 2.80 1.92 18.60
CA LEU A 580 3.37 1.13 17.50
C LEU A 580 2.44 0.01 17.03
N GLN A 581 1.76 -0.68 17.95
CA GLN A 581 0.75 -1.70 17.60
C GLN A 581 -0.43 -1.06 16.85
N ASN A 582 -0.98 0.03 17.39
CA ASN A 582 -2.05 0.81 16.78
C ASN A 582 -1.66 1.31 15.38
N LEU A 583 -0.47 1.89 15.24
CA LEU A 583 0.09 2.33 13.96
C LEU A 583 0.25 1.14 13.01
N GLY A 584 0.75 0.01 13.50
CA GLY A 584 0.85 -1.23 12.75
C GLY A 584 -0.50 -1.66 12.17
N THR A 585 -1.56 -1.62 12.97
CA THR A 585 -2.93 -1.88 12.52
C THR A 585 -3.38 -0.92 11.42
N ASP A 586 -3.14 0.37 11.56
CA ASP A 586 -3.55 1.38 10.58
C ASP A 586 -2.81 1.21 9.25
N ILE A 587 -1.49 0.97 9.31
CA ILE A 587 -0.65 0.77 8.12
C ILE A 587 -1.00 -0.55 7.43
N TRP A 588 -1.33 -1.60 8.16
CA TRP A 588 -1.85 -2.85 7.58
C TRP A 588 -3.19 -2.66 6.87
N ASN A 589 -4.16 -2.02 7.54
CA ASN A 589 -5.48 -1.75 6.97
C ASN A 589 -5.39 -1.01 5.64
N MET A 590 -4.51 -0.02 5.56
CA MET A 590 -4.29 0.78 4.36
C MET A 590 -3.41 0.08 3.32
N ALA A 591 -2.42 -0.73 3.74
CA ALA A 591 -1.70 -1.60 2.81
C ALA A 591 -2.66 -2.56 2.09
N MET A 592 -3.68 -3.03 2.81
CA MET A 592 -4.71 -3.92 2.26
C MET A 592 -5.63 -3.24 1.25
N ASP A 593 -5.90 -1.93 1.36
CA ASP A 593 -6.66 -1.17 0.35
C ASP A 593 -5.97 -1.12 -1.02
N HIS A 594 -4.72 -1.57 -1.09
CA HIS A 594 -3.92 -1.65 -2.30
C HIS A 594 -3.61 -3.09 -2.73
N SER A 595 -4.12 -4.07 -2.00
CA SER A 595 -4.06 -5.48 -2.36
C SER A 595 -5.01 -5.78 -3.53
N ALA A 596 -4.90 -6.97 -4.10
CA ALA A 596 -5.89 -7.49 -5.04
C ALA A 596 -6.85 -8.43 -4.31
N SER A 597 -8.08 -8.61 -4.80
CA SER A 597 -9.01 -9.61 -4.27
C SER A 597 -8.53 -11.05 -4.51
N ILE A 598 -9.27 -12.03 -3.98
CA ILE A 598 -8.82 -13.43 -3.88
C ILE A 598 -8.45 -14.01 -5.25
N ILE A 599 -9.30 -13.86 -6.28
CA ILE A 599 -9.08 -14.46 -7.60
C ILE A 599 -7.79 -13.97 -8.28
N PRO A 600 -7.49 -12.66 -8.35
CA PRO A 600 -6.20 -12.19 -8.83
C PRO A 600 -4.97 -12.74 -8.11
N LEU A 601 -5.05 -12.97 -6.79
CA LEU A 601 -3.96 -13.53 -5.99
C LEU A 601 -3.80 -15.03 -6.25
N TRP A 602 -4.90 -15.78 -6.11
CA TRP A 602 -4.98 -17.20 -6.40
C TRP A 602 -4.53 -17.54 -7.83
N TYR A 603 -5.05 -16.84 -8.84
CA TYR A 603 -4.68 -17.07 -10.24
C TYR A 603 -3.17 -16.92 -10.45
N ARG A 604 -2.57 -15.93 -9.79
CA ARG A 604 -1.12 -15.70 -9.85
C ARG A 604 -0.33 -16.83 -9.17
N ALA A 605 -0.81 -17.31 -8.02
CA ALA A 605 -0.24 -18.45 -7.33
C ALA A 605 -0.32 -19.73 -8.19
N MET A 606 -1.47 -20.00 -8.81
CA MET A 606 -1.67 -21.17 -9.66
C MET A 606 -0.81 -21.13 -10.93
N ARG A 607 -0.72 -19.98 -11.62
CA ARG A 607 0.18 -19.80 -12.78
C ARG A 607 1.65 -20.05 -12.44
N LYS A 608 2.03 -19.76 -11.19
CA LYS A 608 3.39 -19.99 -10.69
C LYS A 608 3.61 -21.45 -10.28
N ARG A 609 2.58 -22.14 -9.78
CA ARG A 609 2.62 -23.59 -9.49
C ARG A 609 2.75 -24.42 -10.78
N ARG A 610 2.17 -23.96 -11.88
CA ARG A 610 2.24 -24.61 -13.20
C ARG A 610 1.65 -26.02 -13.16
N SER A 611 2.36 -27.02 -13.68
CA SER A 611 1.99 -28.44 -13.70
C SER A 611 2.25 -29.19 -12.38
N ARG A 612 2.74 -28.52 -11.32
CA ARG A 612 2.95 -29.16 -10.02
C ARG A 612 1.62 -29.31 -9.27
N PRO A 613 1.38 -30.43 -8.54
CA PRO A 613 0.16 -30.63 -7.76
C PRO A 613 -0.09 -29.48 -6.77
N ILE A 614 -1.31 -28.96 -6.70
CA ILE A 614 -1.76 -28.00 -5.67
C ILE A 614 -2.80 -28.64 -4.75
N LEU A 615 -3.72 -29.44 -5.30
CA LEU A 615 -4.66 -30.24 -4.54
C LEU A 615 -4.23 -31.69 -4.60
N ILE A 616 -3.87 -32.26 -3.45
CA ILE A 616 -3.44 -33.64 -3.31
C ILE A 616 -4.61 -34.43 -2.72
N ASP A 617 -5.37 -35.07 -3.59
CA ASP A 617 -6.43 -36.02 -3.23
C ASP A 617 -5.83 -37.41 -2.92
N PRO A 618 -6.05 -37.98 -1.72
CA PRO A 618 -5.61 -39.33 -1.37
C PRO A 618 -6.18 -40.45 -2.26
N ALA A 619 -7.25 -40.18 -3.01
CA ALA A 619 -7.79 -41.09 -4.03
C ALA A 619 -7.00 -41.06 -5.35
N GLY A 620 -5.92 -40.28 -5.45
CA GLY A 620 -5.03 -40.18 -6.62
C GLY A 620 -5.46 -39.16 -7.68
N ARG A 621 -6.63 -38.51 -7.53
CA ARG A 621 -7.13 -37.47 -8.46
C ARG A 621 -6.54 -36.10 -8.15
N HIS A 622 -5.22 -35.98 -8.19
CA HIS A 622 -4.54 -34.71 -7.92
C HIS A 622 -4.87 -33.65 -8.99
N VAL A 623 -4.82 -32.38 -8.58
CA VAL A 623 -5.01 -31.23 -9.49
C VAL A 623 -3.79 -30.34 -9.41
N ASN A 624 -3.21 -29.99 -10.56
CA ASN A 624 -2.15 -29.00 -10.67
C ASN A 624 -2.66 -27.58 -10.90
N GLY A 625 -1.75 -26.59 -10.83
CA GLY A 625 -2.12 -25.17 -10.94
C GLY A 625 -2.78 -24.79 -12.29
N TYR A 626 -2.34 -25.38 -13.40
CA TYR A 626 -2.97 -25.11 -14.71
C TYR A 626 -4.32 -25.81 -14.87
N GLU A 627 -4.45 -27.04 -14.38
CA GLU A 627 -5.73 -27.74 -14.31
C GLU A 627 -6.75 -26.98 -13.48
N MET A 628 -6.36 -26.50 -12.29
CA MET A 628 -7.25 -25.76 -11.41
C MET A 628 -7.80 -24.50 -12.09
N ILE A 629 -6.97 -23.75 -12.84
CA ILE A 629 -7.42 -22.57 -13.59
C ILE A 629 -8.49 -22.94 -14.63
N ARG A 630 -8.29 -24.04 -15.38
CA ARG A 630 -9.21 -24.47 -16.45
C ARG A 630 -10.54 -24.96 -15.87
N LEU A 631 -10.47 -25.86 -14.90
CA LEU A 631 -11.66 -26.40 -14.23
C LEU A 631 -12.47 -25.27 -13.58
N CYS A 632 -11.80 -24.35 -12.86
CA CYS A 632 -12.49 -23.21 -12.28
C CYS A 632 -13.09 -22.28 -13.36
N HIS A 633 -12.43 -22.07 -14.50
CA HIS A 633 -13.00 -21.28 -15.60
C HIS A 633 -14.30 -21.94 -16.11
N HIS A 634 -14.24 -23.25 -16.36
CA HIS A 634 -15.39 -24.02 -16.87
C HIS A 634 -16.59 -23.94 -15.91
N PHE A 635 -16.37 -24.27 -14.63
CA PHE A 635 -17.44 -24.22 -13.63
C PHE A 635 -17.91 -22.78 -13.36
N SER A 636 -17.02 -21.78 -13.36
CA SER A 636 -17.41 -20.38 -13.22
C SER A 636 -18.36 -19.96 -14.33
N LYS A 637 -18.09 -20.36 -15.59
CA LYS A 637 -18.96 -20.04 -16.72
C LYS A 637 -20.37 -20.62 -16.53
N LYS A 638 -20.46 -21.85 -16.03
CA LYS A 638 -21.75 -22.52 -15.79
C LYS A 638 -22.48 -21.94 -14.58
N ILE A 639 -21.81 -21.77 -13.44
CA ILE A 639 -22.38 -21.15 -12.23
C ILE A 639 -22.92 -19.76 -12.58
N LYS A 640 -22.13 -18.91 -13.26
CA LYS A 640 -22.54 -17.57 -13.69
C LYS A 640 -23.79 -17.57 -14.58
N SER A 641 -24.02 -18.65 -15.35
CA SER A 641 -25.22 -18.77 -16.19
C SER A 641 -26.48 -19.10 -15.39
N LEU A 642 -26.33 -19.83 -14.28
CA LEU A 642 -27.42 -20.20 -13.38
C LEU A 642 -27.75 -19.08 -12.39
N THR A 643 -26.74 -18.38 -11.88
CA THR A 643 -26.86 -17.39 -10.81
C THR A 643 -26.74 -15.95 -11.33
N LYS A 644 -27.41 -15.62 -12.44
CA LYS A 644 -27.27 -14.28 -13.07
C LYS A 644 -27.69 -13.15 -12.12
N ASN A 645 -28.80 -13.35 -11.41
CA ASN A 645 -29.40 -12.36 -10.52
C ASN A 645 -28.95 -12.52 -9.05
N ASP A 646 -28.36 -13.65 -8.68
CA ASP A 646 -28.08 -13.97 -7.28
C ASP A 646 -26.65 -13.60 -6.92
N GLN A 647 -26.44 -12.84 -5.85
CA GLN A 647 -25.09 -12.53 -5.40
C GLN A 647 -24.48 -13.57 -4.46
N ASN A 648 -25.34 -14.28 -3.74
CA ASN A 648 -24.96 -15.35 -2.82
C ASN A 648 -25.21 -16.71 -3.47
N VAL A 649 -24.25 -17.61 -3.37
CA VAL A 649 -24.37 -18.99 -3.87
C VAL A 649 -24.11 -19.95 -2.71
N GLY A 650 -25.04 -20.86 -2.48
CA GLY A 650 -24.92 -21.89 -1.46
C GLY A 650 -23.82 -22.88 -1.83
N PHE A 651 -23.07 -23.32 -0.83
CA PHE A 651 -21.99 -24.29 -1.02
C PHE A 651 -22.06 -25.37 0.06
N MET A 652 -22.04 -26.64 -0.36
CA MET A 652 -22.19 -27.78 0.54
C MET A 652 -21.33 -28.97 0.08
N LEU A 653 -20.04 -28.96 0.46
CA LEU A 653 -19.11 -30.08 0.29
C LEU A 653 -18.09 -30.13 1.44
N PRO A 654 -17.59 -31.34 1.80
CA PRO A 654 -16.48 -31.49 2.72
C PRO A 654 -15.16 -31.09 2.06
N THR A 655 -14.11 -30.92 2.87
CA THR A 655 -12.77 -30.53 2.41
C THR A 655 -12.19 -31.55 1.43
N SER A 656 -12.33 -31.24 0.14
CA SER A 656 -12.10 -32.16 -0.97
C SER A 656 -11.66 -31.40 -2.22
N ARG A 657 -11.28 -32.15 -3.27
CA ARG A 657 -10.86 -31.58 -4.56
C ARG A 657 -12.00 -30.74 -5.14
N ASP A 658 -13.19 -31.30 -5.13
CA ASP A 658 -14.40 -30.72 -5.72
C ASP A 658 -14.84 -29.49 -4.93
N ALA A 659 -14.67 -29.52 -3.60
CA ALA A 659 -14.90 -28.35 -2.76
C ALA A 659 -13.97 -27.18 -3.12
N ALA A 660 -12.69 -27.48 -3.35
CA ALA A 660 -11.72 -26.47 -3.73
C ALA A 660 -12.06 -25.82 -5.08
N LEU A 661 -12.46 -26.64 -6.06
CA LEU A 661 -12.89 -26.18 -7.38
C LEU A 661 -14.19 -25.38 -7.30
N GLY A 662 -15.17 -25.84 -6.52
CA GLY A 662 -16.48 -25.19 -6.35
C GLY A 662 -16.35 -23.79 -5.76
N ILE A 663 -15.70 -23.64 -4.60
CA ILE A 663 -15.53 -22.33 -3.93
C ILE A 663 -14.78 -21.36 -4.84
N MET A 664 -13.66 -21.78 -5.43
CA MET A 664 -12.88 -20.91 -6.30
C MET A 664 -13.63 -20.52 -7.58
N SER A 665 -14.57 -21.35 -8.04
CA SER A 665 -15.44 -21.04 -9.17
C SER A 665 -16.54 -20.04 -8.82
N ILE A 666 -17.17 -20.16 -7.65
CA ILE A 666 -18.13 -19.17 -7.13
C ILE A 666 -17.44 -17.79 -7.04
N LEU A 667 -16.27 -17.74 -6.41
CA LEU A 667 -15.47 -16.52 -6.32
C LEU A 667 -15.01 -16.02 -7.71
N GLY A 668 -14.74 -16.95 -8.64
CA GLY A 668 -14.38 -16.68 -10.04
C GLY A 668 -15.47 -15.97 -10.84
N CYS A 669 -16.73 -16.12 -10.42
CA CYS A 669 -17.89 -15.40 -10.93
C CYS A 669 -18.05 -13.99 -10.35
N GLY A 670 -17.24 -13.62 -9.34
CA GLY A 670 -17.44 -12.40 -8.53
C GLY A 670 -18.63 -12.51 -7.57
N LYS A 671 -19.01 -13.73 -7.19
CA LYS A 671 -20.12 -14.04 -6.28
C LYS A 671 -19.60 -14.40 -4.88
N THR A 672 -20.49 -14.32 -3.89
CA THR A 672 -20.21 -14.68 -2.49
C THR A 672 -20.54 -16.16 -2.25
N THR A 673 -19.62 -16.91 -1.64
CA THR A 673 -19.91 -18.30 -1.23
C THR A 673 -20.58 -18.33 0.14
N VAL A 674 -21.68 -19.06 0.29
CA VAL A 674 -22.38 -19.25 1.56
C VAL A 674 -22.21 -20.71 1.96
N ASN A 675 -21.29 -20.97 2.87
CA ASN A 675 -20.92 -22.34 3.22
C ASN A 675 -21.88 -22.87 4.28
N LEU A 676 -22.72 -23.82 3.87
CA LEU A 676 -23.78 -24.39 4.69
C LEU A 676 -23.21 -25.52 5.57
N ASN A 677 -23.54 -25.48 6.86
CA ASN A 677 -23.14 -26.52 7.79
C ASN A 677 -24.03 -27.77 7.64
N TYR A 678 -23.59 -28.71 6.81
CA TYR A 678 -24.29 -29.98 6.56
C TYR A 678 -24.32 -30.95 7.76
N THR A 679 -23.73 -30.60 8.91
CA THR A 679 -23.91 -31.35 10.16
C THR A 679 -25.04 -30.79 11.03
N SER A 680 -25.60 -29.64 10.66
CA SER A 680 -26.77 -29.05 11.33
C SER A 680 -28.08 -29.71 10.88
N PRO A 681 -29.16 -29.61 11.69
CA PRO A 681 -30.49 -30.04 11.28
C PRO A 681 -30.97 -29.36 9.99
N VAL A 682 -31.77 -30.06 9.20
CA VAL A 682 -32.25 -29.57 7.90
C VAL A 682 -33.07 -28.27 8.06
N ASP A 683 -33.91 -28.14 9.08
CA ASP A 683 -34.65 -26.91 9.36
C ASP A 683 -33.74 -25.70 9.58
N THR A 684 -32.59 -25.92 10.25
CA THR A 684 -31.60 -24.87 10.48
C THR A 684 -30.93 -24.46 9.15
N LEU A 685 -30.66 -25.42 8.28
CA LEU A 685 -30.14 -25.16 6.93
C LEU A 685 -31.14 -24.39 6.07
N ILE A 686 -32.42 -24.75 6.12
CA ILE A 686 -33.50 -24.04 5.42
C ILE A 686 -33.58 -22.59 5.91
N GLY A 687 -33.52 -22.35 7.24
CA GLY A 687 -33.48 -20.99 7.78
C GLY A 687 -32.25 -20.20 7.35
N CYS A 688 -31.09 -20.85 7.18
CA CYS A 688 -29.89 -20.23 6.64
C CYS A 688 -30.03 -19.88 5.15
N ILE A 689 -30.64 -20.78 4.36
CA ILE A 689 -30.96 -20.58 2.93
C ILE A 689 -31.88 -19.37 2.75
N ASP A 690 -32.93 -19.27 3.56
CA ASP A 690 -33.86 -18.14 3.52
C ASP A 690 -33.19 -16.82 3.88
N LYS A 691 -32.42 -16.82 4.99
CA LYS A 691 -31.73 -15.61 5.45
C LYS A 691 -30.68 -15.10 4.46
N ALA A 692 -30.02 -16.01 3.74
CA ALA A 692 -29.02 -15.68 2.72
C ALA A 692 -29.59 -15.55 1.29
N GLU A 693 -30.89 -15.75 1.11
CA GLU A 693 -31.60 -15.73 -0.17
C GLU A 693 -30.94 -16.62 -1.23
N LEU A 694 -30.69 -17.89 -0.86
CA LEU A 694 -30.02 -18.82 -1.76
C LEU A 694 -31.03 -19.45 -2.74
N SER A 695 -30.79 -19.24 -4.02
CA SER A 695 -31.52 -19.91 -5.11
C SER A 695 -30.83 -21.21 -5.56
N THR A 696 -29.50 -21.28 -5.41
CA THR A 696 -28.63 -22.31 -6.00
C THR A 696 -27.64 -22.83 -4.96
N ILE A 697 -27.46 -24.16 -4.92
CA ILE A 697 -26.48 -24.83 -4.04
C ILE A 697 -25.51 -25.65 -4.89
N VAL A 698 -24.22 -25.41 -4.70
CA VAL A 698 -23.12 -26.18 -5.31
C VAL A 698 -22.77 -27.38 -4.43
N THR A 699 -22.85 -28.57 -5.00
CA THR A 699 -22.50 -29.84 -4.34
C THR A 699 -22.02 -30.89 -5.37
N SER A 700 -21.98 -32.17 -5.00
CA SER A 700 -21.68 -33.32 -5.88
C SER A 700 -22.69 -34.43 -5.63
N HIS A 701 -23.03 -35.23 -6.65
CA HIS A 701 -23.97 -36.35 -6.48
C HIS A 701 -23.50 -37.30 -5.39
N ALA A 702 -22.22 -37.70 -5.45
CA ALA A 702 -21.63 -38.62 -4.48
C ALA A 702 -21.77 -38.18 -3.01
N PHE A 703 -21.72 -36.87 -2.74
CA PHE A 703 -21.88 -36.34 -1.38
C PHE A 703 -23.35 -36.12 -1.00
N PHE A 704 -24.15 -35.57 -1.91
CA PHE A 704 -25.56 -35.28 -1.64
C PHE A 704 -26.38 -36.56 -1.44
N ASP A 705 -26.14 -37.58 -2.27
CA ASP A 705 -26.78 -38.90 -2.12
C ASP A 705 -26.40 -39.55 -0.78
N LYS A 706 -25.14 -39.39 -0.35
CA LYS A 706 -24.67 -39.85 0.96
C LYS A 706 -25.36 -39.12 2.12
N LEU A 707 -25.66 -37.83 1.98
CA LEU A 707 -26.44 -37.09 2.98
C LEU A 707 -27.90 -37.56 3.00
N CYS A 708 -28.55 -37.68 1.85
CA CYS A 708 -29.93 -38.17 1.72
C CYS A 708 -30.08 -39.61 2.23
N GLY A 709 -29.07 -40.46 2.03
CA GLY A 709 -29.05 -41.83 2.57
C GLY A 709 -28.91 -41.88 4.10
N LYS A 710 -28.28 -40.87 4.71
CA LYS A 710 -28.19 -40.74 6.18
C LYS A 710 -29.43 -40.10 6.78
N ASN A 711 -29.99 -39.08 6.12
CA ASN A 711 -31.24 -38.44 6.49
C ASN A 711 -32.01 -38.04 5.22
N PRO A 712 -33.17 -38.67 4.94
CA PRO A 712 -34.00 -38.35 3.77
C PRO A 712 -34.47 -36.89 3.68
N ASP A 713 -34.53 -36.17 4.81
CA ASP A 713 -35.02 -34.78 4.87
C ASP A 713 -34.15 -33.82 4.05
N PHE A 714 -32.89 -34.16 3.78
CA PHE A 714 -32.03 -33.35 2.90
C PHE A 714 -32.58 -33.18 1.48
N LYS A 715 -33.52 -34.04 1.04
CA LYS A 715 -34.23 -33.88 -0.24
C LYS A 715 -35.01 -32.56 -0.33
N GLN A 716 -35.51 -32.05 0.80
CA GLN A 716 -36.21 -30.75 0.86
C GLN A 716 -35.33 -29.59 0.35
N LEU A 717 -34.00 -29.71 0.48
CA LEU A 717 -33.08 -28.69 -0.05
C LEU A 717 -33.09 -28.64 -1.58
N ALA A 718 -33.23 -29.79 -2.24
CA ALA A 718 -33.30 -29.89 -3.70
C ALA A 718 -34.66 -29.43 -4.25
N GLU A 719 -35.71 -29.45 -3.43
CA GLU A 719 -37.03 -28.87 -3.77
C GLU A 719 -37.00 -27.34 -3.67
N LYS A 720 -36.23 -26.80 -2.73
CA LYS A 720 -36.15 -25.35 -2.45
C LYS A 720 -35.12 -24.61 -3.31
N CYS A 721 -33.97 -25.24 -3.57
CA CYS A 721 -32.86 -24.63 -4.31
C CYS A 721 -32.49 -25.47 -5.52
N GLN A 722 -32.05 -24.81 -6.59
CA GLN A 722 -31.44 -25.48 -7.74
C GLN A 722 -30.10 -26.10 -7.33
N MET A 723 -29.95 -27.41 -7.53
CA MET A 723 -28.72 -28.12 -7.23
C MET A 723 -27.76 -28.08 -8.43
N PHE A 724 -26.53 -27.61 -8.22
CA PHE A 724 -25.44 -27.66 -9.18
C PHE A 724 -24.41 -28.72 -8.78
N TYR A 725 -24.38 -29.82 -9.53
CA TYR A 725 -23.49 -30.96 -9.30
C TYR A 725 -22.19 -30.82 -10.08
N ILE A 726 -21.09 -30.60 -9.38
CA ILE A 726 -19.79 -30.29 -9.99
C ILE A 726 -19.14 -31.51 -10.68
N ASP A 727 -19.37 -32.70 -10.14
CA ASP A 727 -18.89 -33.98 -10.67
C ASP A 727 -19.58 -34.35 -11.99
N GLU A 728 -20.87 -34.08 -12.12
CA GLU A 728 -21.62 -34.24 -13.38
C GLU A 728 -21.13 -33.26 -14.45
N GLU A 729 -20.91 -31.99 -14.10
CA GLU A 729 -20.47 -30.99 -15.06
C GLU A 729 -19.03 -31.26 -15.55
N GLU A 730 -18.16 -31.82 -14.71
CA GLU A 730 -16.80 -32.21 -15.13
C GLU A 730 -16.81 -33.32 -16.18
N GLN A 731 -17.74 -34.27 -16.11
CA GLN A 731 -17.85 -35.37 -17.07
C GLN A 731 -18.23 -34.87 -18.47
N LYS A 732 -18.92 -33.73 -18.57
CA LYS A 732 -19.31 -33.11 -19.85
C LYS A 732 -18.13 -32.46 -20.58
N ILE A 733 -16.96 -32.33 -19.94
CA ILE A 733 -15.79 -31.66 -20.52
C ILE A 733 -15.09 -32.57 -21.54
N SER A 734 -15.25 -32.25 -22.83
CA SER A 734 -14.58 -32.96 -23.92
C SER A 734 -13.04 -32.86 -23.85
N THR A 735 -12.35 -33.88 -24.37
CA THR A 735 -10.88 -33.90 -24.42
C THR A 735 -10.32 -32.75 -25.28
N PHE A 736 -11.01 -32.39 -26.36
CA PHE A 736 -10.63 -31.27 -27.21
C PHE A 736 -10.68 -29.94 -26.46
N CYS A 737 -11.76 -29.66 -25.71
CA CYS A 737 -11.87 -28.47 -24.87
C CYS A 737 -10.73 -28.42 -23.83
N ARG A 738 -10.40 -29.55 -23.19
CA ARG A 738 -9.30 -29.63 -22.22
C ARG A 738 -7.95 -29.25 -22.84
N LEU A 739 -7.65 -29.75 -24.04
CA LEU A 739 -6.41 -29.44 -24.76
C LEU A 739 -6.34 -27.97 -25.17
N LEU A 740 -7.43 -27.44 -25.73
CA LEU A 740 -7.51 -26.05 -26.16
C LEU A 740 -7.35 -25.07 -25.00
N GLU A 741 -8.06 -25.27 -23.89
CA GLU A 741 -7.91 -24.43 -22.70
C GLU A 741 -6.50 -24.53 -22.10
N SER A 742 -5.86 -25.72 -22.17
CA SER A 742 -4.46 -25.89 -21.73
C SER A 742 -3.51 -25.07 -22.57
N PHE A 743 -3.68 -25.09 -23.89
CA PHE A 743 -2.91 -24.28 -24.82
C PHE A 743 -3.10 -22.78 -24.53
N ILE A 744 -4.33 -22.33 -24.29
CA ILE A 744 -4.62 -20.93 -23.94
C ILE A 744 -3.95 -20.55 -22.62
N VAL A 745 -4.10 -21.35 -21.56
CA VAL A 745 -3.45 -21.06 -20.27
C VAL A 745 -1.94 -20.94 -20.46
N LEU A 746 -1.31 -21.81 -21.25
CA LEU A 746 0.13 -21.78 -21.47
C LEU A 746 0.60 -20.52 -22.23
N THR A 747 -0.09 -20.16 -23.31
CA THR A 747 0.40 -19.17 -24.29
C THR A 747 -0.11 -17.74 -24.06
N PHE A 748 -1.31 -17.56 -23.52
CA PHE A 748 -1.95 -16.23 -23.47
C PHE A 748 -1.38 -15.32 -22.35
N PRO A 749 -1.36 -13.98 -22.57
CA PRO A 749 -0.93 -13.03 -21.54
C PRO A 749 -1.75 -13.12 -20.25
N LYS A 750 -1.07 -13.39 -19.13
CA LYS A 750 -1.68 -13.69 -17.81
C LYS A 750 -2.74 -12.69 -17.32
N LYS A 751 -2.55 -11.39 -17.58
CA LYS A 751 -3.47 -10.34 -17.10
C LYS A 751 -4.75 -10.35 -17.94
N LEU A 752 -4.60 -10.39 -19.26
CA LEU A 752 -5.72 -10.41 -20.20
C LEU A 752 -6.56 -11.67 -20.05
N LEU A 753 -5.91 -12.83 -19.93
CA LEU A 753 -6.62 -14.11 -19.77
C LEU A 753 -7.46 -14.15 -18.49
N ARG A 754 -6.90 -13.71 -17.36
CA ARG A 754 -7.64 -13.60 -16.11
C ARG A 754 -8.88 -12.71 -16.26
N ASP A 755 -8.70 -11.52 -16.86
CA ASP A 755 -9.78 -10.55 -17.01
C ASP A 755 -10.87 -11.03 -17.99
N LEU A 756 -10.53 -11.91 -18.92
CA LEU A 756 -11.47 -12.56 -19.83
C LEU A 756 -12.23 -13.72 -19.16
N TRP A 757 -11.54 -14.53 -18.35
CA TRP A 757 -12.09 -15.77 -17.80
C TRP A 757 -12.76 -15.65 -16.45
N PHE A 758 -12.40 -14.65 -15.66
CA PHE A 758 -12.89 -14.46 -14.30
C PHE A 758 -13.36 -13.04 -14.05
N THR A 759 -14.38 -12.90 -13.20
CA THR A 759 -14.87 -11.60 -12.74
C THR A 759 -14.15 -11.24 -11.44
N THR A 760 -13.52 -10.06 -11.40
CA THR A 760 -12.78 -9.61 -10.21
C THR A 760 -13.69 -8.79 -9.31
N ALA A 761 -14.00 -9.31 -8.12
CA ALA A 761 -14.72 -8.58 -7.06
C ALA A 761 -13.84 -7.48 -6.42
N LYS A 762 -14.48 -6.49 -5.80
CA LYS A 762 -13.79 -5.47 -4.98
C LYS A 762 -13.38 -6.08 -3.66
N LEU A 763 -12.41 -5.45 -2.99
CA LEU A 763 -11.93 -5.90 -1.67
C LEU A 763 -12.99 -5.78 -0.57
N SER A 764 -13.91 -4.82 -0.71
CA SER A 764 -15.01 -4.56 0.22
C SER A 764 -16.21 -5.50 0.03
N ASP A 765 -16.25 -6.25 -1.08
CA ASP A 765 -17.34 -7.17 -1.35
C ASP A 765 -17.15 -8.43 -0.49
N ASP A 766 -18.25 -9.06 -0.12
CA ASP A 766 -18.25 -10.29 0.66
C ASP A 766 -17.63 -11.44 -0.15
N ALA A 767 -16.66 -12.13 0.45
CA ALA A 767 -16.07 -13.32 -0.12
C ALA A 767 -16.82 -14.57 0.35
N VAL A 768 -17.11 -14.64 1.65
CA VAL A 768 -17.79 -15.77 2.27
C VAL A 768 -18.77 -15.30 3.35
N ILE A 769 -19.90 -15.99 3.45
CA ILE A 769 -20.80 -15.91 4.60
C ILE A 769 -20.76 -17.25 5.32
N LEU A 770 -20.43 -17.21 6.61
CA LEU A 770 -20.37 -18.39 7.48
C LEU A 770 -21.39 -18.26 8.59
N PHE A 771 -22.22 -19.28 8.79
CA PHE A 771 -23.21 -19.28 9.86
C PHE A 771 -22.59 -19.77 11.16
N SER A 772 -22.59 -18.91 12.19
CA SER A 772 -22.19 -19.23 13.55
C SER A 772 -23.41 -19.52 14.42
N SER A 773 -23.28 -20.39 15.43
CA SER A 773 -24.34 -20.67 16.39
C SER A 773 -24.60 -19.44 17.26
N GLY A 774 -25.76 -18.79 17.07
CA GLY A 774 -26.18 -17.66 17.89
C GLY A 774 -26.64 -18.09 19.28
N SER A 775 -26.64 -17.16 20.24
CA SER A 775 -27.23 -17.33 21.58
C SER A 775 -28.74 -17.61 21.53
N GLU A 776 -29.43 -17.19 20.48
CA GLU A 776 -30.90 -17.12 20.35
C GLU A 776 -31.51 -18.16 19.37
N GLY A 777 -30.93 -19.35 19.26
CA GLY A 777 -31.52 -20.46 18.49
C GLY A 777 -31.27 -20.44 16.97
N THR A 778 -31.36 -19.29 16.30
CA THR A 778 -31.08 -19.17 14.85
C THR A 778 -29.63 -18.77 14.58
N PRO A 779 -28.87 -19.50 13.72
CA PRO A 779 -27.50 -19.13 13.38
C PRO A 779 -27.35 -17.72 12.79
N LYS A 780 -26.26 -17.03 13.15
CA LYS A 780 -25.93 -15.70 12.65
C LYS A 780 -24.98 -15.84 11.47
N GLY A 781 -25.37 -15.33 10.30
CA GLY A 781 -24.49 -15.27 9.13
C GLY A 781 -23.42 -14.19 9.33
N VAL A 782 -22.16 -14.56 9.40
CA VAL A 782 -21.03 -13.63 9.52
C VAL A 782 -20.56 -13.24 8.12
N GLU A 783 -20.63 -11.96 7.77
CA GLU A 783 -20.18 -11.45 6.47
C GLU A 783 -18.68 -11.15 6.50
N LEU A 784 -17.92 -11.92 5.71
CA LEU A 784 -16.47 -11.79 5.60
C LEU A 784 -16.07 -11.32 4.21
N THR A 785 -15.49 -10.13 4.14
CA THR A 785 -15.04 -9.53 2.88
C THR A 785 -13.79 -10.20 2.33
N HIS A 786 -13.53 -9.98 1.04
CA HIS A 786 -12.23 -10.33 0.44
C HIS A 786 -11.05 -9.75 1.22
N LYS A 787 -11.16 -8.50 1.71
CA LYS A 787 -10.15 -7.87 2.57
C LYS A 787 -9.94 -8.67 3.85
N ASN A 788 -11.00 -9.09 4.54
CA ASN A 788 -10.89 -9.82 5.80
C ASN A 788 -10.14 -11.15 5.62
N VAL A 789 -10.56 -11.96 4.64
CA VAL A 789 -9.98 -13.29 4.36
C VAL A 789 -8.51 -13.19 3.99
N ILE A 790 -8.16 -12.28 3.08
CA ILE A 790 -6.77 -12.11 2.63
C ILE A 790 -5.89 -11.60 3.76
N SER A 791 -6.39 -10.65 4.55
CA SER A 791 -5.63 -10.07 5.64
C SER A 791 -5.33 -11.11 6.71
N ASN A 792 -6.32 -11.90 7.12
CA ASN A 792 -6.12 -12.93 8.14
C ASN A 792 -5.23 -14.08 7.66
N ALA A 793 -5.36 -14.48 6.39
CA ALA A 793 -4.41 -15.42 5.77
C ALA A 793 -2.97 -14.88 5.80
N GLN A 794 -2.75 -13.60 5.50
CA GLN A 794 -1.41 -12.99 5.57
C GLN A 794 -0.89 -12.87 7.01
N GLN A 795 -1.76 -12.58 7.97
CA GLN A 795 -1.42 -12.55 9.40
C GLN A 795 -0.94 -13.93 9.87
N GLY A 796 -1.65 -14.99 9.48
CA GLY A 796 -1.24 -16.37 9.70
C GLY A 796 0.11 -16.71 9.07
N ASP A 797 0.27 -16.40 7.78
CA ASP A 797 1.53 -16.61 7.04
C ASP A 797 2.71 -15.86 7.68
N HIS A 798 2.51 -14.64 8.19
CA HIS A 798 3.58 -13.88 8.84
C HIS A 798 4.13 -14.57 10.09
N VAL A 799 3.28 -15.28 10.85
CA VAL A 799 3.66 -16.01 12.06
C VAL A 799 4.21 -17.40 11.73
N ILE A 800 3.51 -18.18 10.91
CA ILE A 800 3.86 -19.57 10.54
C ILE A 800 5.04 -19.62 9.57
N ARG A 801 5.20 -18.56 8.76
CA ARG A 801 6.21 -18.39 7.70
C ARG A 801 6.09 -19.51 6.68
N LEU A 802 5.07 -19.49 5.82
CA LEU A 802 4.90 -20.55 4.82
C LEU A 802 6.06 -20.55 3.81
N CYS A 803 6.72 -21.69 3.71
CA CYS A 803 7.85 -21.98 2.85
C CYS A 803 7.39 -22.69 1.57
N ARG A 804 8.18 -22.60 0.48
CA ARG A 804 7.85 -23.30 -0.79
C ARG A 804 7.81 -24.83 -0.67
N THR A 805 8.52 -25.36 0.31
CA THR A 805 8.60 -26.79 0.62
C THR A 805 7.46 -27.27 1.50
N ASP A 806 6.62 -26.35 2.00
CA ASP A 806 5.51 -26.75 2.85
C ASP A 806 4.42 -27.50 2.09
N VAL A 807 3.74 -28.35 2.85
CA VAL A 807 2.55 -29.07 2.45
C VAL A 807 1.56 -28.97 3.61
N MET A 808 0.42 -28.32 3.36
CA MET A 808 -0.62 -28.09 4.36
C MET A 808 -1.57 -29.29 4.42
N THR A 809 -1.91 -29.78 5.61
CA THR A 809 -3.06 -30.68 5.75
C THR A 809 -4.36 -29.86 5.77
N SER A 810 -5.30 -30.19 4.91
CA SER A 810 -6.63 -29.57 4.87
C SER A 810 -7.67 -30.60 5.29
N LEU A 811 -7.95 -30.65 6.59
CA LEU A 811 -8.87 -31.60 7.23
C LEU A 811 -10.06 -30.95 7.94
N LEU A 812 -9.97 -29.64 8.20
CA LEU A 812 -10.99 -28.91 8.91
C LEU A 812 -12.15 -28.54 7.97
N PRO A 813 -13.42 -28.59 8.43
CA PRO A 813 -14.56 -28.29 7.58
C PRO A 813 -14.56 -26.85 7.04
N LEU A 814 -14.95 -26.68 5.78
CA LEU A 814 -14.92 -25.38 5.10
C LEU A 814 -16.11 -24.47 5.47
N PHE A 815 -17.14 -24.99 6.15
CA PHE A 815 -18.20 -24.17 6.75
C PHE A 815 -17.77 -23.54 8.09
N HIS A 816 -16.58 -23.88 8.59
CA HIS A 816 -15.95 -23.20 9.71
C HIS A 816 -14.83 -22.28 9.23
N SER A 817 -14.73 -21.09 9.83
CA SER A 817 -13.72 -20.08 9.50
C SER A 817 -12.30 -20.59 9.66
N PHE A 818 -12.04 -21.47 10.64
CA PHE A 818 -10.72 -22.08 10.84
C PHE A 818 -10.31 -22.98 9.66
N GLY A 819 -11.22 -23.82 9.17
CA GLY A 819 -10.98 -24.61 7.99
C GLY A 819 -10.85 -23.75 6.73
N PHE A 820 -11.84 -22.86 6.51
CA PHE A 820 -11.92 -22.00 5.34
C PHE A 820 -10.72 -21.06 5.18
N THR A 821 -10.35 -20.29 6.21
CA THR A 821 -9.28 -19.31 6.07
C THR A 821 -7.90 -19.93 6.21
N MET A 822 -7.64 -20.63 7.31
CA MET A 822 -6.27 -21.02 7.69
C MET A 822 -5.76 -22.26 6.95
N THR A 823 -6.62 -23.27 6.76
CA THR A 823 -6.21 -24.54 6.12
C THR A 823 -6.55 -24.62 4.63
N PHE A 824 -7.29 -23.64 4.10
CA PHE A 824 -7.78 -23.65 2.73
C PHE A 824 -7.41 -22.37 1.95
N MET A 825 -7.84 -21.18 2.36
CA MET A 825 -7.51 -19.93 1.65
C MET A 825 -6.02 -19.57 1.73
N MET A 826 -5.43 -19.59 2.93
CA MET A 826 -4.02 -19.22 3.15
C MET A 826 -3.03 -19.97 2.23
N PRO A 827 -3.01 -21.32 2.19
CA PRO A 827 -2.12 -22.05 1.27
C PRO A 827 -2.44 -21.78 -0.21
N LEU A 828 -3.70 -21.62 -0.61
CA LEU A 828 -4.09 -21.35 -2.01
C LEU A 828 -3.62 -19.98 -2.51
N LEU A 829 -3.65 -18.96 -1.65
CA LEU A 829 -3.20 -17.61 -1.98
C LEU A 829 -1.68 -17.55 -2.20
N ASP A 830 -0.91 -18.41 -1.54
CA ASP A 830 0.55 -18.49 -1.68
C ASP A 830 1.05 -19.58 -2.66
N GLY A 831 0.17 -20.50 -3.05
CA GLY A 831 0.48 -21.63 -3.94
C GLY A 831 1.19 -22.78 -3.22
N VAL A 832 0.91 -22.94 -1.93
CA VAL A 832 1.34 -24.06 -1.09
C VAL A 832 0.39 -25.24 -1.34
N PRO A 833 0.89 -26.44 -1.64
CA PRO A 833 0.06 -27.61 -1.87
C PRO A 833 -0.69 -28.03 -0.59
N MET A 834 -1.89 -28.56 -0.78
CA MET A 834 -2.76 -29.05 0.29
C MET A 834 -3.05 -30.54 0.11
N VAL A 835 -2.88 -31.31 1.18
CA VAL A 835 -3.32 -32.70 1.27
C VAL A 835 -4.73 -32.70 1.84
N LEU A 836 -5.68 -33.21 1.07
CA LEU A 836 -7.10 -33.13 1.37
C LEU A 836 -7.52 -34.34 2.22
N CYS A 837 -8.16 -34.09 3.35
CA CYS A 837 -8.70 -35.14 4.24
C CYS A 837 -10.16 -34.82 4.54
N PRO A 838 -11.12 -35.33 3.73
CA PRO A 838 -12.53 -34.96 3.87
C PRO A 838 -13.16 -35.37 5.20
N ASP A 839 -12.65 -36.44 5.82
CA ASP A 839 -13.10 -36.94 7.11
C ASP A 839 -11.98 -36.77 8.16
N PRO A 840 -12.10 -35.82 9.10
CA PRO A 840 -11.10 -35.61 10.15
C PRO A 840 -11.05 -36.75 11.17
N THR A 841 -12.05 -37.65 11.18
CA THR A 841 -12.10 -38.81 12.08
C THR A 841 -11.35 -40.03 11.53
N ASP A 842 -10.98 -40.03 10.24
CA ASP A 842 -10.15 -41.06 9.63
C ASP A 842 -8.66 -40.83 9.95
N ILE A 843 -8.31 -41.11 11.21
CA ILE A 843 -6.96 -40.93 11.75
C ILE A 843 -5.91 -41.74 11.00
N LYS A 844 -6.28 -42.93 10.48
CA LYS A 844 -5.35 -43.80 9.74
C LYS A 844 -5.01 -43.19 8.39
N THR A 845 -6.00 -42.69 7.66
CA THR A 845 -5.75 -41.98 6.40
C THR A 845 -4.93 -40.72 6.65
N LEU A 846 -5.26 -39.92 7.67
CA LEU A 846 -4.49 -38.73 8.02
C LEU A 846 -3.01 -39.06 8.29
N ALA A 847 -2.72 -40.07 9.11
CA ALA A 847 -1.35 -40.49 9.39
C ALA A 847 -0.62 -40.97 8.13
N ARG A 848 -1.29 -41.77 7.29
CA ARG A 848 -0.74 -42.25 6.01
C ARG A 848 -0.38 -41.08 5.09
N VAL A 849 -1.30 -40.15 4.86
CA VAL A 849 -1.10 -39.07 3.90
C VAL A 849 -0.07 -38.03 4.40
N CYS A 850 0.02 -37.82 5.72
CA CYS A 850 1.11 -37.05 6.31
C CYS A 850 2.48 -37.66 5.98
N ALA A 851 2.60 -38.99 6.12
CA ALA A 851 3.84 -39.72 5.85
C ALA A 851 4.18 -39.77 4.35
N GLU A 852 3.17 -40.03 3.52
CA GLU A 852 3.27 -40.21 2.06
C GLU A 852 3.62 -38.90 1.35
N TYR A 853 2.91 -37.82 1.68
CA TYR A 853 3.09 -36.52 1.02
C TYR A 853 3.98 -35.54 1.81
N LYS A 854 4.61 -36.02 2.90
CA LYS A 854 5.48 -35.23 3.77
C LYS A 854 4.82 -33.92 4.22
N ALA A 855 3.62 -34.04 4.78
CA ALA A 855 2.92 -32.89 5.34
C ALA A 855 3.82 -32.16 6.35
N THR A 856 3.85 -30.83 6.27
CA THR A 856 4.72 -30.01 7.14
C THR A 856 3.95 -29.20 8.16
N ILE A 857 2.66 -28.96 7.91
CA ILE A 857 1.78 -28.17 8.77
C ILE A 857 0.49 -28.95 9.01
N LEU A 858 0.20 -29.20 10.28
CA LEU A 858 -1.03 -29.80 10.76
C LEU A 858 -1.80 -28.80 11.62
N MET A 859 -3.04 -28.51 11.24
CA MET A 859 -3.95 -27.69 12.05
C MET A 859 -5.19 -28.50 12.40
N GLY A 860 -5.57 -28.48 13.67
CA GLY A 860 -6.71 -29.25 14.16
C GLY A 860 -7.30 -28.63 15.41
N THR A 861 -8.40 -29.21 15.90
CA THR A 861 -8.86 -28.93 17.25
C THR A 861 -8.10 -29.81 18.25
N PRO A 862 -8.00 -29.41 19.53
CA PRO A 862 -7.48 -30.28 20.58
C PRO A 862 -8.08 -31.68 20.58
N THR A 863 -9.39 -31.81 20.35
CA THR A 863 -10.08 -33.10 20.23
C THR A 863 -9.53 -33.97 19.09
N PHE A 864 -9.32 -33.41 17.89
CA PHE A 864 -8.75 -34.16 16.77
C PHE A 864 -7.29 -34.56 17.01
N LEU A 865 -6.47 -33.64 17.50
CA LEU A 865 -5.06 -33.94 17.80
C LEU A 865 -4.92 -35.00 18.90
N ARG A 866 -5.81 -35.00 19.88
CA ARG A 866 -5.89 -36.06 20.91
C ARG A 866 -6.21 -37.41 20.27
N ALA A 867 -7.18 -37.49 19.35
CA ALA A 867 -7.52 -38.74 18.67
C ALA A 867 -6.31 -39.34 17.93
N ILE A 868 -5.44 -38.50 17.36
CA ILE A 868 -4.17 -38.91 16.73
C ILE A 868 -3.16 -39.39 17.79
N ALA A 869 -3.03 -38.63 18.89
CA ALA A 869 -2.08 -38.92 19.97
C ALA A 869 -2.35 -40.28 20.63
N ILE A 870 -3.60 -40.58 20.96
CA ILE A 870 -3.95 -41.82 21.69
C ILE A 870 -4.07 -43.06 20.77
N ASN A 871 -4.15 -42.87 19.45
CA ASN A 871 -4.34 -43.99 18.54
C ASN A 871 -3.05 -44.81 18.40
N ARG A 872 -3.06 -46.04 18.92
CA ARG A 872 -1.91 -46.98 18.91
C ARG A 872 -1.38 -47.33 17.53
N TRP A 873 -2.19 -47.19 16.48
CA TRP A 873 -1.81 -47.53 15.10
C TRP A 873 -1.06 -46.40 14.38
N VAL A 874 -1.02 -45.19 14.96
CA VAL A 874 -0.29 -44.07 14.39
C VAL A 874 1.17 -44.14 14.85
N HIS A 875 2.05 -44.58 13.95
CA HIS A 875 3.49 -44.63 14.20
C HIS A 875 4.08 -43.19 14.28
N PRO A 876 5.00 -42.89 15.21
CA PRO A 876 5.56 -41.54 15.34
C PRO A 876 6.16 -40.96 14.06
N MET A 877 6.85 -41.80 13.28
CA MET A 877 7.46 -41.41 11.98
C MET A 877 6.45 -40.91 10.94
N CYS A 878 5.14 -41.21 11.10
CA CYS A 878 4.13 -40.69 10.18
C CYS A 878 4.00 -39.17 10.23
N LEU A 879 4.37 -38.55 11.36
CA LEU A 879 4.26 -37.11 11.60
C LEU A 879 5.63 -36.39 11.67
N ASP A 880 6.71 -37.08 11.32
CA ASP A 880 8.07 -36.57 11.50
C ASP A 880 8.37 -35.32 10.64
N SER A 881 7.78 -35.23 9.45
CA SER A 881 7.91 -34.07 8.56
C SER A 881 7.19 -32.81 9.05
N LEU A 882 6.31 -32.93 10.07
CA LEU A 882 5.63 -31.77 10.62
C LEU A 882 6.63 -30.84 11.31
N ARG A 883 6.65 -29.58 10.89
CA ARG A 883 7.35 -28.48 11.58
C ARG A 883 6.42 -27.61 12.41
N TYR A 884 5.13 -27.58 12.09
CA TYR A 884 4.12 -26.85 12.84
C TYR A 884 2.90 -27.72 13.11
N VAL A 885 2.49 -27.79 14.38
CA VAL A 885 1.21 -28.34 14.81
C VAL A 885 0.47 -27.25 15.56
N ILE A 886 -0.70 -26.85 15.06
CA ILE A 886 -1.49 -25.76 15.63
C ILE A 886 -2.84 -26.31 16.08
N ALA A 887 -3.19 -26.01 17.33
CA ALA A 887 -4.51 -26.28 17.89
C ALA A 887 -5.31 -24.99 18.01
N GLY A 888 -6.59 -25.06 17.68
CA GLY A 888 -7.51 -23.93 17.88
C GLY A 888 -8.95 -24.41 18.10
N ALA A 889 -9.87 -23.45 18.12
CA ALA A 889 -11.29 -23.63 18.40
C ALA A 889 -11.65 -24.08 19.83
N GLU A 890 -10.87 -24.93 20.49
CA GLU A 890 -11.08 -25.39 21.88
C GLU A 890 -9.88 -25.06 22.79
N LYS A 891 -10.07 -25.15 24.11
CA LYS A 891 -8.97 -24.99 25.08
C LYS A 891 -7.99 -26.15 24.96
N LEU A 892 -6.71 -25.85 24.74
CA LEU A 892 -5.66 -26.85 24.70
C LEU A 892 -5.20 -27.22 26.12
N ARG A 893 -5.50 -28.45 26.57
CA ARG A 893 -5.09 -28.93 27.90
C ARG A 893 -3.59 -29.24 27.96
N PRO A 894 -2.89 -28.94 29.08
CA PRO A 894 -1.47 -29.23 29.25
C PRO A 894 -1.12 -30.71 29.01
N GLU A 895 -1.88 -31.63 29.60
CA GLU A 895 -1.71 -33.09 29.44
C GLU A 895 -1.71 -33.52 27.97
N MET A 896 -2.51 -32.87 27.13
CA MET A 896 -2.58 -33.18 25.70
C MET A 896 -1.29 -32.73 24.99
N ARG A 897 -0.76 -31.55 25.33
CA ARG A 897 0.53 -31.07 24.81
C ARG A 897 1.65 -32.05 25.16
N GLU A 898 1.69 -32.49 26.42
CA GLU A 898 2.69 -33.45 26.89
C GLU A 898 2.55 -34.80 26.19
N THR A 899 1.33 -35.35 26.12
CA THR A 899 1.08 -36.63 25.45
C THR A 899 1.50 -36.60 23.97
N PHE A 900 1.15 -35.52 23.26
CA PHE A 900 1.52 -35.37 21.85
C PHE A 900 3.04 -35.23 21.68
N LYS A 901 3.69 -34.43 22.55
CA LYS A 901 5.15 -34.24 22.55
C LYS A 901 5.89 -35.52 22.87
N LEU A 902 5.45 -36.30 23.86
CA LEU A 902 6.07 -37.58 24.23
C LEU A 902 5.99 -38.61 23.10
N LYS A 903 4.85 -38.68 22.40
CA LYS A 903 4.68 -39.65 21.31
C LYS A 903 5.37 -39.24 20.01
N PHE A 904 5.31 -37.96 19.64
CA PHE A 904 5.72 -37.49 18.31
C PHE A 904 6.94 -36.57 18.30
N GLY A 905 7.42 -36.10 19.46
CA GLY A 905 8.51 -35.13 19.56
C GLY A 905 8.14 -33.73 19.03
N LYS A 906 6.85 -33.40 18.95
CA LYS A 906 6.35 -32.14 18.38
C LYS A 906 5.58 -31.33 19.42
N ASP A 907 5.84 -30.03 19.46
CA ASP A 907 5.04 -29.08 20.25
C ASP A 907 3.75 -28.72 19.52
N ILE A 908 2.69 -28.49 20.29
CA ILE A 908 1.41 -27.96 19.81
C ILE A 908 1.30 -26.49 20.22
N TYR A 909 1.15 -25.62 19.23
CA TYR A 909 0.95 -24.20 19.42
C TYR A 909 -0.55 -23.88 19.45
N GLU A 910 -1.01 -23.22 20.50
CA GLU A 910 -2.41 -22.78 20.62
C GLU A 910 -2.63 -21.46 19.89
N GLY A 911 -3.65 -21.41 19.04
CA GLY A 911 -4.17 -20.21 18.41
C GLY A 911 -5.64 -19.98 18.80
N TYR A 912 -6.00 -18.72 18.97
CA TYR A 912 -7.36 -18.32 19.34
C TYR A 912 -7.97 -17.39 18.30
N GLY A 913 -9.30 -17.47 18.21
CA GLY A 913 -10.08 -16.79 17.20
C GLY A 913 -11.56 -17.09 17.29
N CYS A 914 -12.34 -16.29 16.59
CA CYS A 914 -13.76 -16.51 16.31
C CYS A 914 -14.05 -16.16 14.85
N THR A 915 -15.19 -16.58 14.32
CA THR A 915 -15.54 -16.36 12.90
C THR A 915 -15.52 -14.87 12.53
N GLU A 916 -15.90 -14.00 13.47
CA GLU A 916 -15.93 -12.54 13.34
C GLU A 916 -14.53 -11.89 13.22
N LEU A 917 -13.47 -12.64 13.52
CA LEU A 917 -12.05 -12.24 13.36
C LEU A 917 -11.33 -13.02 12.23
N THR A 918 -12.09 -13.81 11.46
CA THR A 918 -11.71 -14.46 10.19
C THR A 918 -10.66 -15.60 10.12
N PRO A 919 -10.37 -16.46 11.12
CA PRO A 919 -10.70 -16.41 12.53
C PRO A 919 -9.55 -15.95 13.43
N LEU A 920 -8.31 -15.97 12.95
CA LEU A 920 -7.13 -15.95 13.80
C LEU A 920 -6.92 -14.57 14.45
N ALA A 921 -6.99 -14.50 15.77
CA ALA A 921 -6.76 -13.27 16.54
C ALA A 921 -5.41 -13.29 17.26
N THR A 922 -5.06 -14.43 17.85
CA THR A 922 -3.80 -14.63 18.56
C THR A 922 -3.19 -15.98 18.22
N LEU A 923 -1.86 -16.09 18.28
CA LEU A 923 -1.15 -17.32 18.00
C LEU A 923 0.13 -17.45 18.84
N ASN A 924 0.31 -18.60 19.45
CA ASN A 924 1.62 -19.02 19.97
C ASN A 924 2.52 -19.47 18.80
N ALA A 925 3.82 -19.20 18.88
CA ALA A 925 4.79 -19.62 17.87
C ALA A 925 6.09 -20.11 18.51
N PRO A 926 6.94 -20.86 17.78
CA PRO A 926 8.24 -21.27 18.30
C PRO A 926 9.04 -20.06 18.80
N ASN A 927 9.65 -20.19 19.98
CA ASN A 927 10.56 -19.18 20.51
C ASN A 927 11.80 -19.05 19.61
N VAL A 928 12.44 -17.88 19.62
CA VAL A 928 13.58 -17.60 18.74
C VAL A 928 14.82 -17.20 19.53
N LEU A 929 15.97 -17.75 19.15
CA LEU A 929 17.27 -17.39 19.74
C LEU A 929 17.81 -16.10 19.13
N LEU A 930 18.28 -15.18 19.97
CA LEU A 930 18.84 -13.89 19.56
C LEU A 930 20.33 -14.02 19.22
N ASP A 931 20.91 -12.99 18.57
CA ASP A 931 22.28 -13.08 17.99
C ASP A 931 23.39 -13.17 19.05
N ASP A 932 23.08 -12.93 20.32
CA ASP A 932 24.00 -13.15 21.43
C ASP A 932 24.15 -14.63 21.83
N PHE A 933 23.33 -15.52 21.25
CA PHE A 933 23.23 -16.96 21.55
C PHE A 933 22.94 -17.29 23.03
N LEU A 934 22.50 -16.32 23.81
CA LEU A 934 22.26 -16.43 25.26
C LEU A 934 20.83 -16.03 25.62
N THR A 935 20.22 -15.14 24.85
CA THR A 935 18.85 -14.65 25.08
C THR A 935 17.88 -15.22 24.05
N MET A 936 16.67 -15.50 24.51
CA MET A 936 15.59 -16.04 23.72
C MET A 936 14.43 -15.05 23.73
N GLU A 937 13.90 -14.73 22.55
CA GLU A 937 12.62 -14.05 22.43
C GLU A 937 11.48 -15.05 22.59
N LYS A 938 10.67 -14.85 23.62
CA LYS A 938 9.54 -15.71 23.94
C LYS A 938 8.38 -15.42 22.98
N CYS A 939 8.01 -16.40 22.17
CA CYS A 939 6.85 -16.35 21.26
C CYS A 939 5.74 -17.32 21.62
N SER A 940 5.97 -18.16 22.64
CA SER A 940 4.95 -19.05 23.19
C SER A 940 4.93 -18.99 24.72
N ASP A 941 3.72 -18.93 25.27
CA ASP A 941 3.43 -19.21 26.67
C ASP A 941 2.33 -20.29 26.72
N PRO A 942 2.64 -21.50 27.25
CA PRO A 942 1.67 -22.58 27.32
C PRO A 942 0.41 -22.31 28.14
N SER A 943 0.45 -21.32 29.04
CA SER A 943 -0.71 -20.87 29.81
C SER A 943 -1.58 -19.83 29.07
N SER A 944 -1.19 -19.45 27.85
CA SER A 944 -1.80 -18.38 27.06
C SER A 944 -2.32 -18.88 25.72
N ILE A 945 -3.18 -18.08 25.12
CA ILE A 945 -3.63 -18.25 23.73
C ILE A 945 -2.72 -17.53 22.71
N GLY A 946 -1.51 -17.14 23.13
CA GLY A 946 -0.50 -16.49 22.31
C GLY A 946 -0.59 -14.97 22.30
N MET A 947 0.13 -14.35 21.36
CA MET A 947 0.14 -12.91 21.15
C MET A 947 -0.79 -12.53 19.99
N VAL A 948 -1.28 -11.29 20.02
CA VAL A 948 -2.09 -10.72 18.93
C VAL A 948 -1.31 -10.75 17.62
N VAL A 949 -1.96 -11.20 16.55
CA VAL A 949 -1.31 -11.33 15.24
C VAL A 949 -0.87 -9.97 14.66
N PRO A 950 0.17 -9.93 13.81
CA PRO A 950 0.66 -8.70 13.22
C PRO A 950 -0.44 -7.89 12.50
N GLY A 951 -0.36 -6.56 12.55
CA GLY A 951 -1.39 -5.70 11.93
C GLY A 951 -2.73 -5.68 12.66
N SER A 952 -2.79 -6.25 13.87
CA SER A 952 -3.94 -6.20 14.77
C SER A 952 -3.52 -5.68 16.13
N THR A 953 -4.47 -5.09 16.84
CA THR A 953 -4.28 -4.66 18.21
C THR A 953 -5.36 -5.30 19.08
N GLY A 954 -4.94 -5.88 20.20
CA GLY A 954 -5.83 -6.34 21.26
C GLY A 954 -5.80 -5.37 22.44
N ALA A 955 -6.95 -5.19 23.07
CA ALA A 955 -7.06 -4.44 24.32
C ALA A 955 -8.08 -5.10 25.24
N ILE A 956 -8.04 -4.73 26.51
CA ILE A 956 -9.02 -5.14 27.51
C ILE A 956 -9.93 -3.95 27.78
N ILE A 957 -11.24 -4.19 27.85
CA ILE A 957 -12.23 -3.17 28.21
C ILE A 957 -13.09 -3.61 29.39
N ASN A 958 -13.68 -2.63 30.07
CA ASN A 958 -14.87 -2.87 30.88
C ASN A 958 -16.06 -3.14 29.93
N PRO A 959 -16.74 -4.30 30.04
CA PRO A 959 -17.81 -4.66 29.11
C PRO A 959 -19.08 -3.81 29.24
N GLU A 960 -19.28 -3.12 30.36
CA GLU A 960 -20.45 -2.25 30.59
C GLU A 960 -20.24 -0.84 30.04
N THR A 961 -19.04 -0.27 30.24
CA THR A 961 -18.72 1.12 29.85
C THR A 961 -17.99 1.23 28.51
N ASN A 962 -17.40 0.15 28.00
CA ASN A 962 -16.46 0.11 26.88
C ASN A 962 -15.16 0.89 27.10
N GLU A 963 -14.83 1.24 28.34
CA GLU A 963 -13.58 1.92 28.69
C GLU A 963 -12.40 0.96 28.58
N PHE A 964 -11.30 1.42 27.97
CA PHE A 964 -10.06 0.67 27.87
C PHE A 964 -9.36 0.60 29.23
N LEU A 965 -9.01 -0.62 29.64
CA LEU A 965 -8.35 -0.93 30.90
C LEU A 965 -6.83 -0.92 30.78
N ALA A 966 -6.14 -0.76 31.92
CA ALA A 966 -4.68 -0.76 31.95
C ALA A 966 -4.11 -2.17 31.66
N PRO A 967 -2.86 -2.28 31.17
CA PRO A 967 -2.20 -3.58 31.02
C PRO A 967 -2.21 -4.38 32.33
N GLY A 968 -2.43 -5.69 32.24
CA GLY A 968 -2.55 -6.59 33.40
C GLY A 968 -3.95 -6.68 34.01
N GLU A 969 -4.81 -5.68 33.82
CA GLU A 969 -6.20 -5.73 34.33
C GLU A 969 -7.05 -6.79 33.60
N GLU A 970 -8.06 -7.29 34.31
CA GLU A 970 -8.99 -8.28 33.78
C GLU A 970 -10.25 -7.62 33.22
N GLY A 971 -10.68 -8.04 32.04
CA GLY A 971 -11.90 -7.52 31.43
C GLY A 971 -12.22 -8.24 30.13
N MET A 972 -13.06 -7.66 29.28
CA MET A 972 -13.40 -8.26 28.01
C MET A 972 -12.32 -7.97 26.97
N LEU A 973 -11.85 -9.02 26.28
CA LEU A 973 -10.93 -8.86 25.15
C LEU A 973 -11.67 -8.22 23.96
N VAL A 974 -11.10 -7.14 23.43
CA VAL A 974 -11.50 -6.53 22.16
C VAL A 974 -10.34 -6.56 21.18
N ILE A 975 -10.65 -6.78 19.91
CA ILE A 975 -9.67 -6.85 18.82
C ILE A 975 -10.04 -5.85 17.74
N THR A 976 -9.04 -5.13 17.23
CA THR A 976 -9.15 -4.32 16.01
C THR A 976 -8.11 -4.73 14.98
N GLY A 977 -8.48 -4.65 13.71
CA GLY A 977 -7.62 -5.00 12.58
C GLY A 977 -8.39 -5.24 11.29
N PRO A 978 -7.70 -5.44 10.17
CA PRO A 978 -8.31 -5.70 8.87
C PRO A 978 -9.10 -7.03 8.81
N GLN A 979 -8.93 -7.91 9.79
CA GLN A 979 -9.62 -9.21 9.90
C GLN A 979 -10.99 -9.12 10.58
N VAL A 980 -11.34 -7.99 11.19
CA VAL A 980 -12.67 -7.79 11.81
C VAL A 980 -13.74 -7.81 10.73
N MET A 981 -14.76 -8.66 10.90
CA MET A 981 -15.87 -8.86 9.96
C MET A 981 -16.54 -7.57 9.50
N LYS A 982 -17.28 -7.64 8.39
CA LYS A 982 -18.15 -6.54 7.95
C LYS A 982 -19.32 -6.36 8.93
N GLY A 983 -19.99 -7.46 9.27
CA GLY A 983 -21.12 -7.47 10.20
C GLY A 983 -21.86 -8.81 10.17
N TYR A 984 -23.00 -8.85 10.84
CA TYR A 984 -23.94 -9.96 10.73
C TYR A 984 -24.94 -9.70 9.61
N LEU A 985 -25.13 -10.71 8.76
CA LEU A 985 -26.03 -10.70 7.62
C LEU A 985 -27.43 -10.28 8.03
N ARG A 986 -27.85 -9.09 7.56
CA ARG A 986 -29.18 -8.50 7.79
C ARG A 986 -29.54 -8.34 9.26
N ASP A 987 -28.54 -8.05 10.10
CA ASP A 987 -28.72 -7.92 11.55
C ASP A 987 -27.80 -6.81 12.09
N GLU A 988 -28.11 -5.56 11.71
CA GLU A 988 -27.35 -4.37 12.12
C GLU A 988 -27.36 -4.19 13.63
N ALA A 989 -28.50 -4.43 14.29
CA ALA A 989 -28.62 -4.34 15.75
C ALA A 989 -27.63 -5.26 16.48
N LYS A 990 -27.49 -6.53 16.04
CA LYS A 990 -26.46 -7.43 16.62
C LYS A 990 -25.05 -7.05 16.22
N THR A 991 -24.87 -6.41 15.06
CA THR A 991 -23.56 -5.92 14.61
C THR A 991 -23.08 -4.78 15.53
N ASP A 992 -23.94 -3.79 15.78
CA ASP A 992 -23.64 -2.62 16.61
C ASP A 992 -23.47 -2.99 18.09
N ALA A 993 -24.11 -4.08 18.55
CA ALA A 993 -23.91 -4.59 19.90
C ALA A 993 -22.48 -5.12 20.15
N VAL A 994 -21.82 -5.65 19.12
CA VAL A 994 -20.49 -6.30 19.24
C VAL A 994 -19.35 -5.51 18.59
N ILE A 995 -19.66 -4.53 17.73
CA ILE A 995 -18.67 -3.67 17.09
C ILE A 995 -18.89 -2.22 17.49
N PHE A 996 -17.82 -1.58 17.96
CA PHE A 996 -17.82 -0.15 18.28
C PHE A 996 -16.61 0.53 17.63
N GLU A 997 -16.67 1.84 17.42
CA GLU A 997 -15.61 2.61 16.76
C GLU A 997 -14.98 3.64 17.71
N VAL A 998 -13.65 3.60 17.82
CA VAL A 998 -12.86 4.57 18.60
C VAL A 998 -11.63 4.95 17.78
N ASP A 999 -11.35 6.26 17.66
CA ASP A 999 -10.23 6.81 16.87
C ASP A 999 -10.18 6.31 15.41
N GLY A 1000 -11.34 6.09 14.79
CA GLY A 1000 -11.44 5.58 13.42
C GLY A 1000 -11.13 4.07 13.28
N ARG A 1001 -11.04 3.33 14.38
CA ARG A 1001 -10.81 1.87 14.40
C ARG A 1001 -12.06 1.14 14.86
N ARG A 1002 -12.46 0.12 14.10
CA ARG A 1002 -13.55 -0.81 14.46
C ARG A 1002 -13.00 -1.88 15.41
N TRP A 1003 -13.55 -1.94 16.62
CA TRP A 1003 -13.22 -2.90 17.66
C TRP A 1003 -14.33 -3.92 17.80
N TYR A 1004 -13.97 -5.21 17.78
CA TYR A 1004 -14.90 -6.31 18.00
C TYR A 1004 -14.80 -6.84 19.44
N LYS A 1005 -15.95 -6.97 20.11
CA LYS A 1005 -16.11 -7.57 21.44
C LYS A 1005 -16.17 -9.09 21.34
N THR A 1006 -15.18 -9.76 21.91
CA THR A 1006 -15.08 -11.24 21.81
C THR A 1006 -16.04 -11.99 22.73
N GLY A 1007 -16.50 -11.37 23.82
CA GLY A 1007 -17.26 -12.05 24.87
C GLY A 1007 -16.41 -12.89 25.83
N ASP A 1008 -15.09 -12.98 25.61
CA ASP A 1008 -14.16 -13.71 26.49
C ASP A 1008 -13.52 -12.75 27.52
N LYS A 1009 -13.48 -13.19 28.78
CA LYS A 1009 -12.79 -12.47 29.86
C LYS A 1009 -11.31 -12.83 29.83
N CYS A 1010 -10.45 -11.84 29.65
CA CYS A 1010 -9.02 -12.01 29.45
C CYS A 1010 -8.19 -11.00 30.25
N THR A 1011 -6.90 -11.26 30.33
CA THR A 1011 -5.85 -10.29 30.67
C THR A 1011 -4.74 -10.35 29.62
N ILE A 1012 -4.04 -9.23 29.40
CA ILE A 1012 -2.85 -9.16 28.54
C ILE A 1012 -1.63 -8.88 29.41
N THR A 1013 -0.67 -9.79 29.37
CA THR A 1013 0.61 -9.69 30.11
C THR A 1013 1.50 -8.58 29.54
N GLU A 1014 2.51 -8.13 30.29
CA GLU A 1014 3.50 -7.14 29.82
C GLU A 1014 4.27 -7.57 28.56
N ASP A 1015 4.49 -8.88 28.43
CA ASP A 1015 5.10 -9.53 27.27
C ASP A 1015 4.15 -9.61 26.06
N GLY A 1016 2.86 -9.25 26.23
CA GLY A 1016 1.86 -9.22 25.16
C GLY A 1016 1.07 -10.52 24.97
N PHE A 1017 1.30 -11.54 25.80
CA PHE A 1017 0.51 -12.77 25.79
C PHE A 1017 -0.89 -12.54 26.36
N VAL A 1018 -1.89 -13.10 25.69
CA VAL A 1018 -3.29 -13.03 26.11
C VAL A 1018 -3.67 -14.31 26.86
N LYS A 1019 -4.24 -14.17 28.06
CA LYS A 1019 -4.73 -15.29 28.87
C LYS A 1019 -6.24 -15.22 29.03
N ILE A 1020 -6.94 -16.30 28.70
CA ILE A 1020 -8.38 -16.42 28.92
C ILE A 1020 -8.62 -16.84 30.37
N LEU A 1021 -9.45 -16.06 31.07
CA LEU A 1021 -9.85 -16.27 32.46
C LEU A 1021 -11.27 -16.84 32.56
N GLY A 1022 -12.13 -16.56 31.58
CA GLY A 1022 -13.52 -17.03 31.54
C GLY A 1022 -14.30 -16.51 30.35
N ARG A 1023 -15.63 -16.64 30.38
CA ARG A 1023 -16.55 -16.11 29.37
C ARG A 1023 -17.66 -15.30 30.00
N TYR A 1024 -18.05 -14.22 29.34
CA TYR A 1024 -19.29 -13.50 29.63
C TYR A 1024 -20.49 -14.15 28.94
N SER A 1025 -20.28 -14.85 27.82
CA SER A 1025 -21.32 -15.47 27.00
C SER A 1025 -21.54 -16.96 27.34
N ARG A 1026 -22.82 -17.42 27.32
CA ARG A 1026 -23.24 -18.78 27.71
C ARG A 1026 -23.18 -19.79 26.55
N PHE A 1027 -21.97 -20.23 26.18
CA PHE A 1027 -21.76 -21.27 25.15
C PHE A 1027 -20.85 -22.40 25.64
N ALA A 1028 -21.17 -23.64 25.25
CA ALA A 1028 -20.29 -24.79 25.39
C ALA A 1028 -19.46 -25.00 24.11
N LYS A 1029 -18.22 -25.47 24.23
CA LYS A 1029 -17.37 -25.92 23.11
C LYS A 1029 -17.23 -27.44 23.15
N LEU A 1030 -17.97 -28.12 22.27
CA LEU A 1030 -18.06 -29.58 22.23
C LEU A 1030 -17.45 -30.10 20.94
N GLY A 1031 -16.30 -30.76 21.01
CA GLY A 1031 -15.64 -31.35 19.84
C GLY A 1031 -15.34 -30.35 18.71
N GLY A 1032 -15.10 -29.08 19.06
CA GLY A 1032 -14.75 -28.02 18.13
C GLY A 1032 -15.93 -27.14 17.72
N GLU A 1033 -17.15 -27.59 17.98
CA GLU A 1033 -18.39 -26.85 17.72
C GLU A 1033 -18.72 -25.94 18.89
N MET A 1034 -19.20 -24.73 18.58
CA MET A 1034 -19.76 -23.81 19.57
C MET A 1034 -21.26 -24.10 19.69
N ILE A 1035 -21.76 -24.42 20.88
CA ILE A 1035 -23.17 -24.73 21.13
C ILE A 1035 -23.71 -23.72 22.15
N SER A 1036 -24.78 -23.00 21.78
CA SER A 1036 -25.47 -22.08 22.71
C SER A 1036 -26.15 -22.87 23.79
N LEU A 1037 -25.82 -22.55 25.05
CA LEU A 1037 -26.52 -23.17 26.18
C LEU A 1037 -27.99 -22.74 26.21
N THR A 1038 -28.28 -21.48 25.89
CA THR A 1038 -29.67 -21.00 25.81
C THR A 1038 -30.46 -21.67 24.68
N ALA A 1039 -29.83 -21.98 23.54
CA ALA A 1039 -30.51 -22.74 22.48
C ALA A 1039 -30.83 -24.17 22.93
N VAL A 1040 -29.94 -24.80 23.70
CA VAL A 1040 -30.20 -26.12 24.29
C VAL A 1040 -31.33 -26.05 25.32
N GLU A 1041 -31.40 -25.00 26.15
CA GLU A 1041 -32.52 -24.77 27.08
C GLU A 1041 -33.86 -24.69 26.34
N LEU A 1042 -33.91 -23.90 25.26
CA LEU A 1042 -35.11 -23.77 24.41
C LEU A 1042 -35.50 -25.11 23.78
N ARG A 1043 -34.54 -25.84 23.20
CA ARG A 1043 -34.81 -27.16 22.59
C ARG A 1043 -35.30 -28.18 23.60
N ILE A 1044 -34.75 -28.18 24.81
CA ILE A 1044 -35.22 -29.05 25.89
C ILE A 1044 -36.65 -28.67 26.29
N ALA A 1045 -36.95 -27.36 26.43
CA ALA A 1045 -38.29 -26.89 26.74
C ALA A 1045 -39.32 -27.30 25.67
N GLU A 1046 -38.97 -27.21 24.38
CA GLU A 1046 -39.82 -27.63 23.25
C GLU A 1046 -40.24 -29.11 23.32
N THR A 1047 -39.45 -29.98 23.98
CA THR A 1047 -39.79 -31.41 24.08
C THR A 1047 -40.95 -31.71 25.03
N GLY A 1048 -41.26 -30.80 25.96
CA GLY A 1048 -42.23 -31.03 27.04
C GLY A 1048 -41.83 -32.12 28.06
N ILE A 1049 -40.67 -32.76 27.91
CA ILE A 1049 -40.23 -33.90 28.76
C ILE A 1049 -40.05 -33.50 30.22
N LEU A 1050 -39.65 -32.24 30.47
CA LEU A 1050 -39.43 -31.73 31.81
C LEU A 1050 -40.71 -31.15 32.46
N GLY A 1051 -41.84 -31.09 31.76
CA GLY A 1051 -43.08 -30.50 32.29
C GLY A 1051 -42.85 -29.09 32.87
N ASP A 1052 -43.34 -28.87 34.08
CA ASP A 1052 -43.18 -27.61 34.84
C ASP A 1052 -41.93 -27.58 35.74
N HIS A 1053 -41.01 -28.56 35.63
CA HIS A 1053 -39.81 -28.58 36.43
C HIS A 1053 -38.89 -27.41 36.08
N GLU A 1054 -38.43 -26.69 37.10
CA GLU A 1054 -37.42 -25.66 36.96
C GLU A 1054 -36.07 -26.31 36.61
N PHE A 1055 -35.44 -25.92 35.49
CA PHE A 1055 -34.18 -26.48 35.04
C PHE A 1055 -33.22 -25.41 34.54
N ALA A 1056 -31.94 -25.72 34.59
CA ALA A 1056 -30.88 -24.88 34.04
C ALA A 1056 -29.77 -25.75 33.47
N ILE A 1057 -29.04 -25.22 32.49
CA ILE A 1057 -27.89 -25.94 31.96
C ILE A 1057 -26.60 -25.15 32.13
N THR A 1058 -25.53 -25.91 32.29
CA THR A 1058 -24.16 -25.41 32.35
C THR A 1058 -23.22 -26.33 31.59
N ALA A 1059 -22.01 -25.86 31.32
CA ALA A 1059 -20.96 -26.63 30.69
C ALA A 1059 -19.83 -26.87 31.68
N VAL A 1060 -19.40 -28.12 31.80
CA VAL A 1060 -18.27 -28.52 32.65
C VAL A 1060 -17.19 -29.19 31.81
N PRO A 1061 -15.92 -29.21 32.27
CA PRO A 1061 -14.83 -29.87 31.55
C PRO A 1061 -15.11 -31.35 31.29
N ASP A 1062 -14.78 -31.83 30.08
CA ASP A 1062 -14.90 -33.24 29.68
C ASP A 1062 -13.61 -33.74 29.01
N SER A 1063 -13.08 -34.88 29.44
CA SER A 1063 -11.80 -35.40 28.95
C SER A 1063 -11.81 -35.88 27.49
N VAL A 1064 -12.98 -36.06 26.88
CA VAL A 1064 -13.16 -36.61 25.54
C VAL A 1064 -13.58 -35.55 24.52
N LYS A 1065 -14.59 -34.72 24.86
CA LYS A 1065 -15.22 -33.71 23.98
C LYS A 1065 -14.76 -32.28 24.28
N GLY A 1066 -13.84 -32.08 25.23
CA GLY A 1066 -13.41 -30.77 25.70
C GLY A 1066 -14.30 -30.25 26.83
N GLU A 1067 -15.60 -30.10 26.55
CA GLU A 1067 -16.66 -29.83 27.53
C GLU A 1067 -17.79 -30.86 27.39
N ARG A 1068 -18.70 -30.90 28.38
CA ARG A 1068 -19.99 -31.59 28.28
C ARG A 1068 -21.09 -30.68 28.83
N ILE A 1069 -22.28 -30.76 28.23
CA ILE A 1069 -23.47 -30.08 28.75
C ILE A 1069 -24.02 -30.88 29.93
N VAL A 1070 -24.27 -30.20 31.05
CA VAL A 1070 -24.91 -30.74 32.24
C VAL A 1070 -26.27 -30.07 32.39
N LEU A 1071 -27.32 -30.88 32.50
CA LEU A 1071 -28.67 -30.43 32.83
C LEU A 1071 -28.89 -30.61 34.34
N LEU A 1072 -29.15 -29.50 35.03
CA LEU A 1072 -29.60 -29.48 36.42
C LEU A 1072 -31.11 -29.30 36.43
N VAL A 1073 -31.82 -30.27 37.02
CA VAL A 1073 -33.28 -30.21 37.16
C VAL A 1073 -33.61 -30.09 38.63
N LYS A 1074 -34.47 -29.15 38.99
CA LYS A 1074 -34.98 -29.02 40.35
C LYS A 1074 -35.99 -30.12 40.63
N GLY A 1075 -35.70 -30.94 41.64
CA GLY A 1075 -36.59 -32.01 42.07
C GLY A 1075 -36.01 -32.79 43.23
N ASP A 1076 -36.90 -33.51 43.92
CA ASP A 1076 -36.54 -34.33 45.08
C ASP A 1076 -35.88 -35.64 44.63
N ALA A 1077 -35.42 -36.46 45.58
CA ALA A 1077 -34.72 -37.72 45.32
C ALA A 1077 -35.53 -38.77 44.52
N THR A 1078 -36.83 -38.52 44.29
CA THR A 1078 -37.74 -39.34 43.48
C THR A 1078 -37.69 -39.02 41.98
N LEU A 1079 -36.98 -37.96 41.57
CA LEU A 1079 -36.83 -37.58 40.16
C LEU A 1079 -35.92 -38.57 39.41
N ASP A 1080 -36.48 -39.33 38.46
CA ASP A 1080 -35.70 -40.27 37.65
C ASP A 1080 -34.92 -39.53 36.53
N THR A 1081 -33.71 -39.09 36.90
CA THR A 1081 -32.78 -38.41 35.98
C THR A 1081 -32.29 -39.28 34.81
N GLU A 1082 -32.27 -40.61 34.97
CA GLU A 1082 -31.88 -41.54 33.92
C GLU A 1082 -33.01 -41.72 32.90
N GLU A 1083 -34.28 -41.74 33.35
CA GLU A 1083 -35.44 -41.68 32.46
C GLU A 1083 -35.48 -40.36 31.68
N ILE A 1084 -35.26 -39.21 32.34
CA ILE A 1084 -35.18 -37.90 31.67
C ILE A 1084 -34.07 -37.91 30.61
N SER A 1085 -32.87 -38.40 30.94
CA SER A 1085 -31.77 -38.51 29.98
C SER A 1085 -32.14 -39.41 28.79
N ARG A 1086 -32.78 -40.55 29.04
CA ARG A 1086 -33.21 -41.50 28.00
C ARG A 1086 -34.29 -40.89 27.08
N SER A 1087 -35.23 -40.15 27.64
CA SER A 1087 -36.28 -39.46 26.90
C SER A 1087 -35.72 -38.32 26.05
N LEU A 1088 -34.79 -37.51 26.58
CA LEU A 1088 -34.10 -36.47 25.82
C LEU A 1088 -33.23 -37.03 24.68
N ARG A 1089 -32.68 -38.24 24.83
CA ARG A 1089 -31.96 -38.91 23.72
C ARG A 1089 -32.90 -39.35 22.59
N LYS A 1090 -34.18 -39.59 22.89
CA LYS A 1090 -35.21 -40.00 21.94
C LYS A 1090 -36.02 -38.83 21.35
N SER A 1091 -35.86 -37.62 21.86
CA SER A 1091 -36.70 -36.46 21.53
C SER A 1091 -36.33 -35.73 20.22
N GLY A 1092 -35.40 -36.29 19.43
CA GLY A 1092 -34.95 -35.67 18.18
C GLY A 1092 -34.01 -34.48 18.35
N ILE A 1093 -33.62 -34.10 19.59
CA ILE A 1093 -32.58 -33.09 19.83
C ILE A 1093 -31.27 -33.56 19.18
N PRO A 1094 -30.55 -32.68 18.45
CA PRO A 1094 -29.29 -33.04 17.81
C PRO A 1094 -28.28 -33.64 18.80
N PRO A 1095 -27.51 -34.69 18.45
CA PRO A 1095 -26.63 -35.39 19.39
C PRO A 1095 -25.61 -34.51 20.13
N LEU A 1096 -25.16 -33.41 19.53
CA LEU A 1096 -24.24 -32.45 20.16
C LEU A 1096 -24.93 -31.51 21.16
N MET A 1097 -26.24 -31.32 21.06
CA MET A 1097 -27.05 -30.50 21.97
C MET A 1097 -27.64 -31.29 23.14
N GLN A 1098 -27.60 -32.62 23.08
CA GLN A 1098 -28.09 -33.48 24.16
C GLN A 1098 -27.20 -33.35 25.42
N PRO A 1099 -27.78 -33.18 26.62
CA PRO A 1099 -27.02 -33.19 27.87
C PRO A 1099 -26.22 -34.49 28.04
N GLY A 1100 -24.92 -34.36 28.32
CA GLY A 1100 -24.05 -35.51 28.61
C GLY A 1100 -24.27 -36.08 30.01
N SER A 1101 -24.84 -35.29 30.91
CA SER A 1101 -25.25 -35.72 32.25
C SER A 1101 -26.49 -34.93 32.69
N VAL A 1102 -27.39 -35.60 33.42
CA VAL A 1102 -28.59 -35.02 34.02
C VAL A 1102 -28.51 -35.27 35.52
N PHE A 1103 -28.71 -34.23 36.32
CA PHE A 1103 -28.72 -34.33 37.78
C PHE A 1103 -29.95 -33.65 38.36
N GLY A 1104 -30.58 -34.32 39.33
CA GLY A 1104 -31.59 -33.73 40.19
C GLY A 1104 -30.91 -32.96 41.32
N VAL A 1105 -31.36 -31.74 41.59
CA VAL A 1105 -30.85 -30.90 42.67
C VAL A 1105 -32.01 -30.30 43.47
N GLU A 1106 -31.85 -30.16 44.79
CA GLU A 1106 -32.87 -29.55 45.65
C GLU A 1106 -33.16 -28.09 45.25
N ALA A 1107 -32.10 -27.35 44.89
CA ALA A 1107 -32.20 -25.99 44.40
C ALA A 1107 -31.11 -25.71 43.37
N ILE A 1108 -31.48 -24.98 42.32
CA ILE A 1108 -30.53 -24.47 41.33
C ILE A 1108 -29.96 -23.13 41.85
N PRO A 1109 -28.63 -22.96 41.93
CA PRO A 1109 -28.01 -21.72 42.41
C PRO A 1109 -28.53 -20.45 41.73
N LYS A 1110 -28.94 -19.47 42.55
CA LYS A 1110 -29.42 -18.16 42.14
C LYS A 1110 -28.69 -17.05 42.90
N LEU A 1111 -28.51 -15.91 42.25
CA LEU A 1111 -28.03 -14.67 42.87
C LEU A 1111 -29.11 -14.08 43.79
N GLY A 1112 -28.74 -13.19 44.72
CA GLY A 1112 -29.69 -12.48 45.59
C GLY A 1112 -30.74 -11.64 44.84
N SER A 1113 -30.54 -11.40 43.54
CA SER A 1113 -31.49 -10.76 42.62
C SER A 1113 -32.52 -11.72 42.01
N GLY A 1114 -32.49 -13.02 42.32
CA GLY A 1114 -33.36 -14.05 41.75
C GLY A 1114 -32.93 -14.58 40.38
N LYS A 1115 -31.89 -14.00 39.76
CA LYS A 1115 -31.30 -14.49 38.50
C LYS A 1115 -30.43 -15.73 38.75
N TRP A 1116 -30.22 -16.53 37.70
CA TRP A 1116 -29.31 -17.68 37.74
C TRP A 1116 -27.89 -17.29 38.15
N ASP A 1117 -27.32 -18.01 39.11
CA ASP A 1117 -25.90 -17.91 39.46
C ASP A 1117 -25.11 -18.92 38.61
N PHE A 1118 -24.67 -18.48 37.42
CA PHE A 1118 -23.94 -19.35 36.49
C PHE A 1118 -22.62 -19.89 37.07
N ASN A 1119 -21.96 -19.14 37.96
CA ASN A 1119 -20.72 -19.58 38.60
C ASN A 1119 -21.04 -20.65 39.66
N GLY A 1120 -22.02 -20.39 40.52
CA GLY A 1120 -22.52 -21.37 41.49
C GLY A 1120 -23.02 -22.65 40.83
N MET A 1121 -23.79 -22.54 39.75
CA MET A 1121 -24.26 -23.69 38.96
C MET A 1121 -23.11 -24.49 38.36
N LYS A 1122 -22.10 -23.81 37.78
CA LYS A 1122 -20.94 -24.50 37.20
C LYS A 1122 -20.11 -25.22 38.26
N LYS A 1123 -19.93 -24.61 39.44
CA LYS A 1123 -19.24 -25.24 40.58
C LYS A 1123 -20.00 -26.49 41.04
N LEU A 1124 -21.31 -26.36 41.30
CA LEU A 1124 -22.18 -27.47 41.70
C LEU A 1124 -22.17 -28.61 40.67
N ALA A 1125 -22.32 -28.30 39.38
CA ALA A 1125 -22.29 -29.30 38.33
C ALA A 1125 -20.93 -30.00 38.22
N THR A 1126 -19.82 -29.29 38.49
CA THR A 1126 -18.47 -29.90 38.47
C THR A 1126 -18.32 -30.89 39.63
N GLU A 1127 -18.73 -30.51 40.85
CA GLU A 1127 -18.71 -31.39 42.02
C GLU A 1127 -19.60 -32.63 41.84
N LEU A 1128 -20.77 -32.49 41.21
CA LEU A 1128 -21.67 -33.62 40.91
C LEU A 1128 -21.10 -34.57 39.86
N VAL A 1129 -20.40 -34.05 38.85
CA VAL A 1129 -19.74 -34.87 37.83
C VAL A 1129 -18.51 -35.58 38.38
N GLU A 1130 -17.79 -35.00 39.34
CA GLU A 1130 -16.64 -35.65 40.00
C GLU A 1130 -17.06 -36.75 40.99
N LYS A 1131 -18.27 -36.65 41.57
CA LYS A 1131 -18.83 -37.67 42.48
C LYS A 1131 -19.45 -38.88 41.76
N LYS A 1132 -19.77 -38.77 40.48
CA LYS A 1132 -20.37 -39.82 39.64
C LYS A 1132 -19.29 -40.57 38.88
#